data_AF-A0A7V1ZJV8-F1
#
_entry.id   AF-A0A7V1ZJV8-F1
#
_cell.length_a   1.000
_cell.length_b   1.000
_cell.length_c   1.000
_cell.angle_alpha   90.00
_cell.angle_beta   90.00
_cell.angle_gamma   90.00
#
_symmetry.space_group_name_H-M   'P 1'
#
loop_
_entity.id
_entity.type
_entity.pdbx_description
1 polymer ?
#
loop_
_entity_poly.entity_id
_entity_poly.type
_entity_poly.pdbx_seq_one_letter_code
_entity_poly.pdbx_strand_id
1 'polypeptide(L)'
;MIRIGKFLIQILVLAFAATITFIANIVISALRRRWQTEPSTVAKTQSAQMVKLYLTHERTDQSPAGKESKPKSIDGKKTNESQGELKPAYTKELQIQSADRIQTQPVKEAQVTTEILETQKTVEKETHSKATIDQEQFEGDVSALPVQRKRLSPEKRGGKPRGTEQDSERLPIIYGDVSRPEVVCWKRERQWIVGIEVPEKLLKSSNSLQVLQNGIPLIRDEKEENRWLLEGISGEVIVSWDEGEEVQKTRVILGHECYLLFKLSVQREGQGRRVKSPSVGSYLVVVPDNWERDDAVSGPARVMPEFISLDGYRGHFFELENEDQKRIVFRTPNDKPIVIESKAPRFELVGIQLKDASESIGPLFGQKPPKIRARNIQIWKEIKTIVVGEEGGGKRKWRMSFSPKQDLVEQDLPSEVAARRGGWYFLRFYDTNDDLIESLDFRFICALKDISIPCLSSFSSAYAHNPVSVEFYHESGCIVYSSNNYTNVQIERYSNKTVLIIPPDDPRYDETHWLVGFEDGPQIEVTILLERLWWVVGEENKPPSESEWKNQPLILGRSEFAATSNKAIWVRLPKYRWVDKVFVGFEQSKARPYEIRVNERTICIPIRDFSDAQELQSVGVIQLNLWCYRQGITYTRTICELTIRFKCRFCDFTPFKKEDLFYHVESIHIGELDKFFRPLNYQELRNHIPSLPHKIFKCSYCNFYVESDDPRNPTSVITKHIERDCPTAPRGGMGPELRFRAVSDIDEIRKNVIRNLPRIHKCKLCDLDLRQEDMKEHLLRKHKNEFYVLY
;
A
#
# COMPACT_ATOMS: atom_id res chain seq x y z
N MET A 1 15.99 -13.88 -57.11
CA MET A 1 15.36 -14.90 -56.23
C MET A 1 14.98 -14.36 -54.84
N ILE A 2 15.91 -13.99 -53.94
CA ILE A 2 15.61 -13.69 -52.51
C ILE A 2 14.40 -12.76 -52.26
N ARG A 3 14.24 -11.65 -53.00
CA ARG A 3 13.07 -10.75 -52.85
C ARG A 3 11.71 -11.43 -53.14
N ILE A 4 11.66 -12.38 -54.08
CA ILE A 4 10.45 -13.13 -54.44
C ILE A 4 10.06 -14.08 -53.29
N GLY A 5 11.05 -14.73 -52.66
CA GLY A 5 10.82 -15.58 -51.49
C GLY A 5 10.21 -14.82 -50.30
N LYS A 6 10.70 -13.61 -50.00
CA LYS A 6 10.11 -12.75 -48.97
C LYS A 6 8.67 -12.36 -49.28
N PHE A 7 8.35 -12.05 -50.54
CA PHE A 7 7.00 -11.69 -50.98
C PHE A 7 6.01 -12.87 -50.86
N LEU A 8 6.43 -14.08 -51.25
CA LEU A 8 5.64 -15.31 -51.08
C LEU A 8 5.37 -15.65 -49.60
N ILE A 9 6.37 -15.50 -48.72
CA ILE A 9 6.19 -15.68 -47.27
C ILE A 9 5.18 -14.67 -46.72
N GLN A 10 5.26 -13.40 -47.16
CA GLN A 10 4.34 -12.34 -46.71
C GLN A 10 2.90 -12.60 -47.16
N ILE A 11 2.69 -13.12 -48.37
CA ILE A 11 1.37 -13.57 -48.86
C ILE A 11 0.86 -14.76 -48.04
N LEU A 12 1.70 -15.76 -47.74
CA LEU A 12 1.32 -16.92 -46.92
C LEU A 12 0.89 -16.52 -45.50
N VAL A 13 1.60 -15.59 -44.86
CA VAL A 13 1.23 -15.06 -43.53
C VAL A 13 -0.12 -14.34 -43.57
N LEU A 14 -0.38 -13.51 -44.60
CA LEU A 14 -1.66 -12.83 -44.77
C LEU A 14 -2.81 -13.81 -45.04
N ALA A 15 -2.60 -14.84 -45.86
CA ALA A 15 -3.59 -15.88 -46.12
C ALA A 15 -3.90 -16.70 -44.86
N PHE A 16 -2.90 -17.01 -44.04
CA PHE A 16 -3.07 -17.72 -42.77
C PHE A 16 -3.86 -16.89 -41.76
N ALA A 17 -3.54 -15.59 -41.62
CA ALA A 17 -4.28 -14.66 -40.76
C ALA A 17 -5.75 -14.49 -41.20
N ALA A 18 -6.02 -14.38 -42.51
CA ALA A 18 -7.37 -14.35 -43.05
C ALA A 18 -8.14 -15.65 -42.74
N THR A 19 -7.48 -16.81 -42.86
CA THR A 19 -8.08 -18.12 -42.56
C THR A 19 -8.45 -18.26 -41.07
N ILE A 20 -7.56 -17.84 -40.16
CA ILE A 20 -7.86 -17.81 -38.72
C ILE A 20 -9.05 -16.88 -38.42
N THR A 21 -9.07 -15.70 -39.03
CA THR A 21 -10.17 -14.72 -38.84
C THR A 21 -11.51 -15.25 -39.36
N PHE A 22 -11.50 -16.01 -40.45
CA PHE A 22 -12.68 -16.67 -40.99
C PHE A 22 -13.19 -17.79 -40.06
N ILE A 23 -12.30 -18.65 -39.55
CA ILE A 23 -12.65 -19.70 -38.58
C ILE A 23 -13.20 -19.09 -37.27
N ALA A 24 -12.57 -18.04 -36.76
CA ALA A 24 -13.04 -17.33 -35.56
C ALA A 24 -14.46 -16.77 -35.76
N ASN A 25 -14.75 -16.15 -36.92
CA ASN A 25 -16.09 -15.67 -37.25
C ASN A 25 -17.11 -16.82 -37.38
N ILE A 26 -16.72 -17.97 -37.95
CA ILE A 26 -17.58 -19.17 -37.98
C ILE A 26 -17.91 -19.63 -36.55
N VAL A 27 -16.91 -19.75 -35.67
CA VAL A 27 -17.10 -20.17 -34.27
C VAL A 27 -17.99 -19.17 -33.51
N ILE A 28 -17.76 -17.87 -33.66
CA ILE A 28 -18.60 -16.82 -33.07
C ILE A 28 -20.04 -16.90 -33.60
N SER A 29 -20.23 -17.16 -34.90
CA SER A 29 -21.56 -17.34 -35.49
C SER A 29 -22.28 -18.59 -34.98
N ALA A 30 -21.55 -19.69 -34.77
CA ALA A 30 -22.09 -20.95 -34.24
C ALA A 30 -22.46 -20.81 -32.76
N LEU A 31 -21.63 -20.14 -31.96
CA LEU A 31 -21.93 -19.79 -30.56
C LEU A 31 -23.15 -18.85 -30.49
N ARG A 32 -23.22 -17.81 -31.33
CA ARG A 32 -24.38 -16.90 -31.39
C ARG A 32 -25.66 -17.64 -31.79
N ARG A 33 -25.61 -18.61 -32.71
CA ARG A 33 -26.76 -19.48 -33.03
C ARG A 33 -27.14 -20.39 -31.86
N ARG A 34 -26.17 -21.01 -31.17
CA ARG A 34 -26.43 -21.86 -29.99
C ARG A 34 -27.12 -21.09 -28.87
N TRP A 35 -26.76 -19.83 -28.65
CA TRP A 35 -27.43 -18.91 -27.71
C TRP A 35 -28.83 -18.47 -28.15
N GLN A 36 -29.24 -18.70 -29.40
CA GLN A 36 -30.56 -18.33 -29.94
C GLN A 36 -31.53 -19.51 -30.05
N THR A 37 -31.09 -20.75 -29.77
CA THR A 37 -31.89 -21.97 -29.99
C THR A 37 -32.17 -22.80 -28.72
N GLU A 38 -31.99 -22.23 -27.52
CA GLU A 38 -32.47 -22.87 -26.28
C GLU A 38 -33.91 -22.41 -25.91
N PRO A 39 -34.87 -23.34 -25.73
CA PRO A 39 -36.30 -23.00 -25.60
C PRO A 39 -36.67 -22.51 -24.19
N SER A 40 -36.53 -21.19 -23.94
CA SER A 40 -36.88 -20.56 -22.66
C SER A 40 -38.39 -20.40 -22.37
N THR A 41 -39.24 -21.29 -22.89
CA THR A 41 -40.72 -21.17 -22.92
C THR A 41 -41.47 -21.83 -21.77
N VAL A 42 -40.83 -22.65 -20.93
CA VAL A 42 -41.49 -23.29 -19.76
C VAL A 42 -41.34 -22.47 -18.48
N ALA A 43 -40.11 -22.01 -18.16
CA ALA A 43 -39.81 -21.36 -16.88
C ALA A 43 -40.46 -19.96 -16.69
N LYS A 44 -40.59 -19.17 -17.76
CA LYS A 44 -41.14 -17.80 -17.69
C LYS A 44 -42.64 -17.75 -17.36
N THR A 45 -43.39 -18.82 -17.69
CA THR A 45 -44.84 -18.88 -17.48
C THR A 45 -45.19 -19.03 -16.00
N GLN A 46 -44.40 -19.81 -15.24
CA GLN A 46 -44.62 -20.02 -13.80
C GLN A 46 -44.21 -18.82 -12.95
N SER A 47 -43.08 -18.14 -13.25
CA SER A 47 -42.68 -16.94 -12.50
C SER A 47 -43.65 -15.77 -12.71
N ALA A 48 -44.16 -15.58 -13.93
CA ALA A 48 -45.20 -14.60 -14.22
C ALA A 48 -46.53 -14.88 -13.49
N GLN A 49 -46.86 -16.16 -13.25
CA GLN A 49 -48.03 -16.54 -12.45
C GLN A 49 -47.82 -16.30 -10.94
N MET A 50 -46.64 -16.61 -10.37
CA MET A 50 -46.36 -16.33 -8.95
C MET A 50 -46.38 -14.83 -8.62
N VAL A 51 -45.76 -13.97 -9.46
CA VAL A 51 -45.78 -12.51 -9.25
C VAL A 51 -47.21 -11.96 -9.26
N LYS A 52 -48.08 -12.52 -10.12
CA LYS A 52 -49.48 -12.12 -10.21
C LYS A 52 -50.33 -12.57 -9.01
N LEU A 53 -49.91 -13.61 -8.29
CA LEU A 53 -50.57 -14.09 -7.07
C LEU A 53 -50.23 -13.22 -5.84
N TYR A 54 -48.97 -12.78 -5.73
CA TYR A 54 -48.53 -11.89 -4.65
C TYR A 54 -49.27 -10.54 -4.66
N LEU A 55 -49.36 -9.90 -5.83
CA LEU A 55 -50.01 -8.59 -6.00
C LEU A 55 -51.52 -8.59 -5.73
N THR A 56 -52.17 -9.76 -5.63
CA THR A 56 -53.58 -9.87 -5.24
C THR A 56 -53.81 -9.93 -3.72
N HIS A 57 -52.78 -10.20 -2.90
CA HIS A 57 -52.96 -10.42 -1.47
C HIS A 57 -52.84 -9.17 -0.58
N GLU A 58 -52.30 -8.05 -1.11
CA GLU A 58 -52.15 -6.77 -0.39
C GLU A 58 -53.36 -5.82 -0.53
N ARG A 59 -54.50 -6.30 -1.05
CA ARG A 59 -55.70 -5.48 -1.32
C ARG A 59 -56.95 -5.98 -0.60
N THR A 60 -56.87 -6.25 0.69
CA THR A 60 -58.07 -6.59 1.49
C THR A 60 -58.03 -6.13 2.95
N ASP A 61 -57.52 -4.91 3.22
CA ASP A 61 -57.72 -4.26 4.53
C ASP A 61 -57.75 -2.71 4.42
N GLN A 62 -58.94 -2.14 4.14
CA GLN A 62 -59.34 -0.78 4.54
C GLN A 62 -60.79 -0.45 4.14
N SER A 63 -61.59 0.01 5.09
CA SER A 63 -62.96 0.52 4.90
C SER A 63 -63.46 1.19 6.20
N PRO A 64 -64.25 2.29 6.17
CA PRO A 64 -64.27 3.36 5.17
C PRO A 64 -64.41 4.79 5.76
N ALA A 65 -64.40 5.78 4.85
CA ALA A 65 -65.12 7.07 4.93
C ALA A 65 -64.69 8.16 5.96
N GLY A 66 -63.91 9.12 5.47
CA GLY A 66 -63.91 10.53 5.91
C GLY A 66 -64.03 11.42 4.66
N LYS A 67 -64.86 12.48 4.68
CA LYS A 67 -65.24 13.24 3.47
C LYS A 67 -64.27 14.37 3.13
N GLU A 68 -64.15 14.66 1.83
CA GLU A 68 -63.42 15.80 1.29
C GLU A 68 -64.05 17.15 1.67
N SER A 69 -63.22 18.20 1.75
CA SER A 69 -63.63 19.57 1.42
C SER A 69 -62.45 20.33 0.80
N LYS A 70 -62.70 21.06 -0.30
CA LYS A 70 -61.67 21.77 -1.08
C LYS A 70 -61.24 23.08 -0.41
N PRO A 71 -59.94 23.45 -0.42
CA PRO A 71 -59.54 24.83 -0.17
C PRO A 71 -59.86 25.71 -1.38
N LYS A 72 -60.30 26.94 -1.12
CA LYS A 72 -60.47 27.99 -2.14
C LYS A 72 -59.71 29.24 -1.69
N SER A 73 -58.63 29.54 -2.42
CA SER A 73 -58.23 30.87 -2.93
C SER A 73 -58.34 32.15 -2.07
N ILE A 74 -57.31 33.00 -2.21
CA ILE A 74 -57.26 34.48 -2.07
C ILE A 74 -56.68 35.06 -0.76
N ASP A 75 -55.58 35.78 -0.96
CA ASP A 75 -55.04 37.00 -0.34
C ASP A 75 -55.35 37.38 1.12
N GLY A 76 -54.28 37.77 1.84
CA GLY A 76 -54.01 39.21 1.87
C GLY A 76 -53.60 39.86 3.20
N LYS A 77 -52.37 40.39 3.23
CA LYS A 77 -51.89 41.57 4.00
C LYS A 77 -51.94 41.56 5.55
N LYS A 78 -50.76 41.85 6.13
CA LYS A 78 -50.51 42.68 7.33
C LYS A 78 -50.95 42.06 8.70
N THR A 79 -50.34 42.36 9.85
CA THR A 79 -49.18 43.21 10.22
C THR A 79 -48.57 42.78 11.58
N ASN A 80 -47.39 43.34 11.89
CA ASN A 80 -46.80 43.58 13.23
C ASN A 80 -46.24 42.41 14.07
N GLU A 81 -44.96 42.56 14.41
CA GLU A 81 -44.40 42.62 15.77
C GLU A 81 -44.89 41.65 16.87
N SER A 82 -43.98 40.84 17.39
CA SER A 82 -43.44 41.06 18.74
C SER A 82 -42.17 40.24 18.99
N GLN A 83 -41.34 40.67 19.94
CA GLN A 83 -40.18 39.93 20.43
C GLN A 83 -40.60 38.94 21.53
N GLY A 84 -39.87 37.84 21.69
CA GLY A 84 -40.08 36.89 22.78
C GLY A 84 -38.88 35.97 22.98
N GLU A 85 -38.00 36.32 23.92
CA GLU A 85 -36.97 35.40 24.41
C GLU A 85 -37.60 34.25 25.21
N LEU A 86 -37.04 33.05 25.11
CA LEU A 86 -37.16 32.05 26.18
C LEU A 86 -35.87 31.21 26.26
N LYS A 87 -35.26 31.18 27.45
CA LYS A 87 -34.10 30.33 27.77
C LYS A 87 -34.55 28.92 28.21
N PRO A 88 -33.71 27.88 28.02
CA PRO A 88 -34.07 26.51 28.38
C PRO A 88 -34.02 26.26 29.90
N ALA A 89 -34.85 25.32 30.37
CA ALA A 89 -34.90 24.91 31.77
C ALA A 89 -34.80 23.37 31.93
N TYR A 90 -33.61 22.94 32.33
CA TYR A 90 -33.26 21.79 33.18
C TYR A 90 -34.11 20.49 33.18
N THR A 91 -33.50 19.43 32.63
CA THR A 91 -33.15 18.15 33.29
C THR A 91 -34.05 17.57 34.39
N LYS A 92 -34.33 16.26 34.28
CA LYS A 92 -34.36 15.38 35.47
C LYS A 92 -33.77 14.00 35.16
N GLU A 93 -33.03 13.45 36.12
CA GLU A 93 -32.27 12.20 36.00
C GLU A 93 -33.13 10.96 36.30
N LEU A 94 -32.61 9.78 35.92
CA LEU A 94 -32.92 8.54 36.63
C LEU A 94 -31.70 7.61 36.61
N GLN A 95 -31.21 7.25 37.80
CA GLN A 95 -30.04 6.40 38.01
C GLN A 95 -30.45 4.92 38.05
N ILE A 96 -29.57 4.03 37.58
CA ILE A 96 -29.53 2.62 38.00
C ILE A 96 -28.09 2.29 38.39
N GLN A 97 -27.92 1.64 39.53
CA GLN A 97 -26.62 1.37 40.16
C GLN A 97 -26.01 0.03 39.70
N SER A 98 -24.70 -0.12 39.92
CA SER A 98 -23.94 -1.32 39.61
C SER A 98 -23.46 -2.08 40.84
N ALA A 99 -23.42 -3.40 40.69
CA ALA A 99 -22.52 -4.35 41.37
C ALA A 99 -21.89 -5.19 40.23
N ASP A 100 -20.69 -5.77 40.35
CA ASP A 100 -20.09 -6.32 41.56
C ASP A 100 -18.60 -5.96 41.77
N ARG A 101 -18.01 -6.49 42.86
CA ARG A 101 -16.78 -5.97 43.48
C ARG A 101 -15.70 -7.05 43.68
N ILE A 102 -14.53 -6.88 43.06
CA ILE A 102 -13.28 -7.59 43.44
C ILE A 102 -12.19 -6.54 43.73
N GLN A 103 -11.39 -6.78 44.77
CA GLN A 103 -10.38 -5.85 45.28
C GLN A 103 -8.96 -6.37 45.05
N THR A 104 -8.05 -5.46 44.69
CA THR A 104 -6.62 -5.52 45.06
C THR A 104 -6.15 -4.12 45.45
N GLN A 105 -5.17 -4.03 46.35
CA GLN A 105 -4.80 -2.79 47.04
C GLN A 105 -3.64 -2.04 46.35
N PRO A 106 -3.58 -0.70 46.46
CA PRO A 106 -2.41 0.08 46.07
C PRO A 106 -1.34 0.10 47.18
N VAL A 107 -0.07 0.17 46.79
CA VAL A 107 1.08 0.30 47.70
C VAL A 107 1.63 1.72 47.67
N LYS A 108 1.63 2.38 48.84
CA LYS A 108 2.45 3.56 49.21
C LYS A 108 3.85 3.04 49.60
N GLU A 109 4.95 3.79 49.62
CA GLU A 109 5.26 5.24 49.57
C GLU A 109 6.69 5.35 48.93
N ALA A 110 7.41 6.46 48.76
CA ALA A 110 7.41 7.76 49.42
C ALA A 110 7.97 8.88 48.51
N GLN A 111 7.88 10.14 48.96
CA GLN A 111 8.58 11.30 48.39
C GLN A 111 9.76 11.69 49.28
N VAL A 112 10.85 12.20 48.68
CA VAL A 112 11.91 12.96 49.38
C VAL A 112 12.35 14.12 48.48
N THR A 113 12.41 15.34 49.04
CA THR A 113 12.80 16.56 48.32
C THR A 113 13.60 17.51 49.22
N THR A 114 14.88 17.68 48.90
CA THR A 114 15.78 18.81 49.24
C THR A 114 16.97 18.65 48.29
N GLU A 115 17.30 19.61 47.41
CA GLU A 115 18.09 20.82 47.73
C GLU A 115 19.38 20.52 48.49
N ILE A 116 20.55 20.73 47.86
CA ILE A 116 21.60 21.67 48.32
C ILE A 116 22.84 21.67 47.40
N LEU A 117 23.43 22.87 47.28
CA LEU A 117 24.75 23.26 46.78
C LEU A 117 25.10 23.20 45.27
N GLU A 118 25.47 24.39 44.78
CA GLU A 118 26.47 24.64 43.74
C GLU A 118 27.90 24.38 44.28
N THR A 119 28.94 24.95 43.64
CA THR A 119 30.38 24.79 43.95
C THR A 119 30.92 23.36 43.72
N GLN A 120 32.16 23.15 43.25
CA GLN A 120 33.32 24.05 43.12
C GLN A 120 33.92 24.08 41.69
N LYS A 121 34.85 25.01 41.49
CA LYS A 121 35.64 25.19 40.26
C LYS A 121 37.08 25.55 40.64
N THR A 122 38.05 25.01 39.90
CA THR A 122 39.50 25.37 39.89
C THR A 122 40.37 25.04 41.12
N VAL A 123 41.68 24.89 40.86
CA VAL A 123 42.79 24.56 41.80
C VAL A 123 42.73 23.08 42.24
N GLU A 124 43.79 22.26 42.26
CA GLU A 124 45.24 22.51 42.48
C GLU A 124 46.18 22.29 41.28
N LYS A 125 47.48 22.44 41.54
CA LYS A 125 48.59 22.55 40.57
C LYS A 125 49.87 21.97 41.21
N GLU A 126 50.79 21.48 40.38
CA GLU A 126 52.20 21.14 40.71
C GLU A 126 52.49 19.99 41.69
N THR A 127 53.19 18.98 41.19
CA THR A 127 54.35 18.43 41.91
C THR A 127 55.39 17.92 40.91
N HIS A 128 56.63 18.39 41.01
CA HIS A 128 57.76 17.88 40.23
C HIS A 128 58.47 16.76 41.00
N SER A 129 58.88 15.70 40.31
CA SER A 129 60.02 14.85 40.72
C SER A 129 60.87 14.49 39.51
N LYS A 130 62.20 14.56 39.67
CA LYS A 130 63.17 14.31 38.59
C LYS A 130 63.49 12.82 38.46
N ALA A 131 63.72 12.38 37.23
CA ALA A 131 64.69 11.35 36.88
C ALA A 131 65.43 11.82 35.62
N THR A 132 66.68 11.39 35.44
CA THR A 132 67.62 11.96 34.45
C THR A 132 68.49 10.84 33.90
N ILE A 133 69.13 11.06 32.73
CA ILE A 133 70.13 10.17 32.08
C ILE A 133 69.43 8.95 31.41
N ASP A 134 69.77 8.51 30.19
CA ASP A 134 71.00 8.72 29.40
C ASP A 134 70.81 9.40 28.03
N GLN A 135 71.93 9.74 27.38
CA GLN A 135 72.01 10.15 25.98
C GLN A 135 72.78 9.10 25.16
N GLU A 136 72.35 8.80 23.94
CA GLU A 136 73.28 8.45 22.86
C GLU A 136 73.09 9.42 21.69
N GLN A 137 74.20 9.74 21.03
CA GLN A 137 74.26 10.72 19.95
C GLN A 137 74.06 10.05 18.59
N PHE A 138 73.33 10.71 17.70
CA PHE A 138 73.69 10.65 16.28
C PHE A 138 73.49 12.01 15.63
N GLU A 139 74.56 12.54 15.03
CA GLU A 139 74.57 13.85 14.38
C GLU A 139 74.07 13.73 12.94
N GLY A 140 73.38 14.77 12.45
CA GLY A 140 72.67 14.75 11.17
C GLY A 140 72.19 16.14 10.76
N ASP A 141 73.10 17.11 10.73
CA ASP A 141 72.80 18.52 10.45
C ASP A 141 72.51 18.79 8.96
N VAL A 142 71.28 19.21 8.65
CA VAL A 142 70.98 20.11 7.53
C VAL A 142 69.90 21.11 7.97
N SER A 143 70.30 22.34 8.30
CA SER A 143 69.36 23.42 8.66
C SER A 143 68.57 23.99 7.46
N ALA A 144 67.26 24.22 7.65
CA ALA A 144 66.43 25.07 6.78
C ALA A 144 65.21 25.62 7.55
N LEU A 145 65.27 26.88 7.98
CA LEU A 145 64.15 27.55 8.68
C LEU A 145 63.06 28.03 7.69
N PRO A 146 61.76 27.90 8.02
CA PRO A 146 60.68 28.31 7.12
C PRO A 146 60.49 29.84 7.09
N VAL A 147 60.65 30.43 5.91
CA VAL A 147 60.45 31.88 5.70
C VAL A 147 58.97 32.24 5.69
N GLN A 148 58.48 32.92 6.73
CA GLN A 148 57.16 33.56 6.71
C GLN A 148 57.12 34.66 5.63
N ARG A 149 56.15 34.60 4.72
CA ARG A 149 55.86 35.68 3.74
C ARG A 149 54.47 36.27 3.99
N LYS A 150 54.40 37.60 4.14
CA LYS A 150 53.13 38.34 4.20
C LYS A 150 52.49 38.39 2.80
N ARG A 151 51.18 38.14 2.71
CA ARG A 151 50.39 38.45 1.51
C ARG A 151 50.12 39.96 1.43
N LEU A 152 50.09 40.50 0.21
CA LEU A 152 49.66 41.87 -0.10
C LEU A 152 48.22 41.84 -0.62
N SER A 153 47.41 42.84 -0.27
CA SER A 153 46.02 42.92 -0.72
C SER A 153 45.89 43.54 -2.14
N PRO A 154 44.82 43.23 -2.90
CA PRO A 154 44.73 43.61 -4.31
C PRO A 154 44.65 45.12 -4.58
N GLU A 155 44.21 45.94 -3.61
CA GLU A 155 43.99 47.39 -3.85
C GLU A 155 45.26 48.17 -4.23
N LYS A 156 46.45 47.60 -3.99
CA LYS A 156 47.75 48.28 -4.17
C LYS A 156 48.43 48.04 -5.52
N ARG A 157 47.65 47.79 -6.59
CA ARG A 157 48.14 47.66 -7.98
C ARG A 157 47.45 48.69 -8.90
N GLY A 158 48.06 49.87 -9.04
CA GLY A 158 47.66 50.87 -10.04
C GLY A 158 48.13 50.52 -11.46
N GLY A 159 47.69 51.21 -12.53
CA GLY A 159 46.83 52.40 -12.56
C GLY A 159 46.25 52.69 -13.96
N LYS A 160 45.58 53.84 -14.12
CA LYS A 160 44.76 54.24 -15.29
C LYS A 160 45.61 54.91 -16.39
N PRO A 161 45.27 54.76 -17.68
CA PRO A 161 44.60 55.87 -18.37
C PRO A 161 43.37 55.45 -19.21
N ARG A 162 42.89 56.31 -20.11
CA ARG A 162 41.56 56.26 -20.76
C ARG A 162 41.61 55.69 -22.20
N GLY A 163 40.52 55.05 -22.63
CA GLY A 163 40.23 54.66 -24.02
C GLY A 163 38.70 54.60 -24.24
N THR A 164 38.25 54.84 -25.47
CA THR A 164 36.84 55.09 -25.85
C THR A 164 35.94 53.86 -25.95
N GLU A 165 34.63 54.11 -26.04
CA GLU A 165 33.55 53.14 -26.18
C GLU A 165 33.55 52.45 -27.56
N GLN A 166 33.27 51.13 -27.58
CA GLN A 166 32.32 50.52 -28.52
C GLN A 166 31.91 49.11 -28.07
N ASP A 167 30.72 48.69 -28.53
CA ASP A 167 29.95 47.46 -28.27
C ASP A 167 30.62 46.31 -27.49
N SER A 168 30.13 46.07 -26.26
CA SER A 168 30.41 44.84 -25.52
C SER A 168 29.33 43.78 -25.76
N GLU A 169 29.67 42.73 -26.52
CA GLU A 169 29.02 41.44 -26.31
C GLU A 169 29.19 41.02 -24.84
N ARG A 170 28.11 40.61 -24.16
CA ARG A 170 28.16 40.27 -22.73
C ARG A 170 28.76 38.88 -22.50
N LEU A 171 30.08 38.78 -22.67
CA LEU A 171 30.85 37.69 -22.08
C LEU A 171 30.64 37.70 -20.55
N PRO A 172 30.33 36.56 -19.91
CA PRO A 172 30.10 36.52 -18.47
C PRO A 172 31.39 36.85 -17.72
N ILE A 173 31.35 37.88 -16.87
CA ILE A 173 32.51 38.30 -16.07
C ILE A 173 32.75 37.25 -14.97
N ILE A 174 33.70 36.34 -15.22
CA ILE A 174 34.11 35.33 -14.25
C ILE A 174 35.01 35.99 -13.19
N TYR A 175 34.40 36.48 -12.11
CA TYR A 175 35.14 36.82 -10.91
C TYR A 175 35.84 35.56 -10.33
N GLY A 176 37.02 35.76 -9.74
CA GLY A 176 37.96 34.69 -9.39
C GLY A 176 37.46 33.72 -8.32
N ASP A 177 36.85 32.62 -8.74
CA ASP A 177 36.26 31.60 -7.88
C ASP A 177 36.93 30.23 -8.11
N VAL A 178 37.99 29.93 -7.38
CA VAL A 178 38.67 28.62 -7.44
C VAL A 178 37.95 27.63 -6.52
N SER A 179 36.88 27.04 -7.06
CA SER A 179 36.25 25.84 -6.52
C SER A 179 37.31 24.77 -6.23
N ARG A 180 37.31 24.20 -5.02
CA ARG A 180 38.36 23.30 -4.52
C ARG A 180 38.06 21.82 -4.78
N PRO A 181 39.07 20.93 -4.74
CA PRO A 181 38.87 19.49 -4.69
C PRO A 181 38.06 19.06 -3.45
N GLU A 182 37.12 18.14 -3.63
CA GLU A 182 36.27 17.61 -2.56
C GLU A 182 36.34 16.07 -2.52
N VAL A 183 36.24 15.47 -1.33
CA VAL A 183 36.11 14.01 -1.18
C VAL A 183 34.66 13.60 -1.45
N VAL A 184 34.47 12.68 -2.38
CA VAL A 184 33.16 12.22 -2.85
C VAL A 184 33.10 10.69 -2.93
N CYS A 185 31.89 10.15 -2.92
CA CYS A 185 31.63 8.74 -3.24
C CYS A 185 30.67 8.64 -4.44
N TRP A 186 30.78 7.60 -5.26
CA TRP A 186 29.85 7.30 -6.34
C TRP A 186 29.70 5.81 -6.61
N LYS A 187 28.48 5.35 -6.86
CA LYS A 187 28.16 3.95 -7.18
C LYS A 187 28.52 3.66 -8.63
N ARG A 188 29.25 2.57 -8.84
CA ARG A 188 29.57 1.99 -10.14
C ARG A 188 29.09 0.55 -10.09
N GLU A 189 28.03 0.25 -10.85
CA GLU A 189 27.37 -1.06 -10.89
C GLU A 189 26.89 -1.53 -9.49
N ARG A 190 27.68 -2.37 -8.79
CA ARG A 190 27.34 -2.90 -7.45
C ARG A 190 28.31 -2.47 -6.33
N GLN A 191 29.23 -1.55 -6.62
CA GLN A 191 30.27 -1.10 -5.69
C GLN A 191 30.25 0.44 -5.57
N TRP A 192 30.55 0.97 -4.40
CA TRP A 192 30.78 2.39 -4.19
C TRP A 192 32.24 2.73 -4.33
N ILE A 193 32.54 3.57 -5.30
CA ILE A 193 33.84 4.18 -5.49
C ILE A 193 33.98 5.35 -4.52
N VAL A 194 35.15 5.49 -3.90
CA VAL A 194 35.51 6.58 -2.99
C VAL A 194 36.71 7.32 -3.58
N GLY A 195 36.64 8.65 -3.63
CA GLY A 195 37.58 9.44 -4.44
C GLY A 195 37.59 10.94 -4.17
N ILE A 196 38.39 11.65 -4.96
CA ILE A 196 38.52 13.11 -4.98
C ILE A 196 37.95 13.64 -6.30
N GLU A 197 37.03 14.60 -6.22
CA GLU A 197 36.51 15.35 -7.37
C GLU A 197 37.28 16.67 -7.52
N VAL A 198 38.11 16.80 -8.56
CA VAL A 198 38.87 18.02 -8.87
C VAL A 198 38.07 18.90 -9.86
N PRO A 199 37.75 20.17 -9.54
CA PRO A 199 36.86 20.95 -10.38
C PRO A 199 37.40 21.33 -11.77
N GLU A 200 36.51 21.36 -12.77
CA GLU A 200 36.76 21.71 -14.19
C GLU A 200 37.66 22.93 -14.47
N LYS A 201 37.75 23.91 -13.56
CA LYS A 201 38.64 25.07 -13.73
C LYS A 201 40.11 24.63 -13.67
N LEU A 202 40.48 23.85 -12.65
CA LEU A 202 41.84 23.34 -12.45
C LEU A 202 42.25 22.37 -13.58
N LEU A 203 41.31 21.57 -14.09
CA LEU A 203 41.53 20.66 -15.23
C LEU A 203 41.89 21.38 -16.54
N LYS A 204 41.53 22.66 -16.68
CA LYS A 204 41.71 23.45 -17.91
C LYS A 204 42.85 24.47 -17.79
N SER A 205 43.18 24.88 -16.57
CA SER A 205 44.29 25.81 -16.31
C SER A 205 45.67 25.16 -16.37
N SER A 206 45.77 23.83 -16.23
CA SER A 206 47.05 23.12 -16.09
C SER A 206 47.09 21.80 -16.86
N ASN A 207 48.15 21.62 -17.65
CA ASN A 207 48.51 20.34 -18.30
C ASN A 207 49.30 19.39 -17.36
N SER A 208 49.56 19.83 -16.14
CA SER A 208 50.52 19.25 -15.18
C SER A 208 49.87 18.86 -13.85
N LEU A 209 48.53 18.82 -13.82
CA LEU A 209 47.72 18.48 -12.65
C LEU A 209 48.13 17.11 -12.06
N GLN A 210 48.61 17.13 -10.81
CA GLN A 210 48.92 15.94 -10.03
C GLN A 210 48.00 15.83 -8.82
N VAL A 211 47.61 14.60 -8.49
CA VAL A 211 46.83 14.24 -7.30
C VAL A 211 47.56 13.11 -6.58
N LEU A 212 48.00 13.36 -5.35
CA LEU A 212 48.80 12.43 -4.54
C LEU A 212 48.09 12.18 -3.21
N GLN A 213 47.92 10.92 -2.77
CA GLN A 213 47.54 10.59 -1.39
C GLN A 213 48.76 10.07 -0.64
N ASN A 214 49.12 10.72 0.47
CA ASN A 214 50.30 10.37 1.28
C ASN A 214 51.61 10.26 0.45
N GLY A 215 51.70 11.01 -0.66
CA GLY A 215 52.82 10.98 -1.63
C GLY A 215 52.63 10.02 -2.82
N ILE A 216 51.68 9.09 -2.76
CA ILE A 216 51.40 8.11 -3.83
C ILE A 216 50.46 8.75 -4.88
N PRO A 217 50.78 8.73 -6.19
CA PRO A 217 49.88 9.21 -7.23
C PRO A 217 48.57 8.43 -7.30
N LEU A 218 47.44 9.13 -7.26
CA LEU A 218 46.11 8.51 -7.36
C LEU A 218 45.75 8.16 -8.80
N ILE A 219 45.05 7.03 -8.98
CA ILE A 219 44.49 6.62 -10.27
C ILE A 219 43.31 7.54 -10.65
N ARG A 220 43.30 8.04 -11.89
CA ARG A 220 42.18 8.84 -12.43
C ARG A 220 41.03 7.93 -12.87
N ASP A 221 39.78 8.34 -12.65
CA ASP A 221 38.60 7.58 -13.09
C ASP A 221 38.47 7.59 -14.63
N GLU A 222 38.16 6.44 -15.21
CA GLU A 222 38.07 6.23 -16.66
C GLU A 222 36.81 6.83 -17.31
N LYS A 223 35.75 7.04 -16.52
CA LYS A 223 34.43 7.51 -16.98
C LYS A 223 34.23 9.00 -16.67
N GLU A 224 34.74 9.46 -15.53
CA GLU A 224 34.63 10.84 -15.06
C GLU A 224 36.00 11.54 -15.06
N GLU A 225 36.30 12.31 -16.12
CA GLU A 225 37.55 13.06 -16.30
C GLU A 225 37.99 13.90 -15.08
N ASN A 226 37.05 14.25 -14.19
CA ASN A 226 37.26 15.10 -13.04
C ASN A 226 37.47 14.35 -11.71
N ARG A 227 37.62 13.02 -11.72
CA ARG A 227 37.71 12.19 -10.50
C ARG A 227 39.00 11.35 -10.42
N TRP A 228 39.45 11.16 -9.19
CA TRP A 228 40.56 10.31 -8.81
C TRP A 228 40.11 9.35 -7.70
N LEU A 229 40.52 8.08 -7.79
CA LEU A 229 40.23 7.04 -6.80
C LEU A 229 41.11 7.27 -5.56
N LEU A 230 40.59 7.09 -4.36
CA LEU A 230 41.43 7.04 -3.14
C LEU A 230 42.03 5.65 -2.97
N GLU A 231 43.26 5.60 -2.42
CA GLU A 231 43.95 4.36 -2.05
C GLU A 231 43.61 3.93 -0.60
N GLY A 232 43.05 4.84 0.21
CA GLY A 232 42.67 4.55 1.59
C GLY A 232 41.82 5.64 2.24
N ILE A 233 41.22 5.34 3.39
CA ILE A 233 40.31 6.26 4.09
C ILE A 233 41.00 7.39 4.87
N SER A 234 42.33 7.41 4.98
CA SER A 234 43.05 8.25 5.95
C SER A 234 44.30 8.93 5.36
N GLY A 235 44.83 9.91 6.12
CA GLY A 235 45.98 10.72 5.71
C GLY A 235 45.59 12.01 4.97
N GLU A 236 46.49 12.51 4.11
CA GLU A 236 46.26 13.71 3.29
C GLU A 236 46.30 13.43 1.79
N VAL A 237 45.43 14.11 1.04
CA VAL A 237 45.52 14.23 -0.41
C VAL A 237 46.03 15.61 -0.76
N ILE A 238 47.06 15.67 -1.60
CA ILE A 238 47.61 16.90 -2.17
C ILE A 238 47.21 16.96 -3.65
N VAL A 239 46.53 18.04 -4.03
CA VAL A 239 46.26 18.36 -5.44
C VAL A 239 47.12 19.56 -5.81
N SER A 240 47.93 19.43 -6.87
CA SER A 240 48.81 20.51 -7.35
C SER A 240 48.67 20.74 -8.84
N TRP A 241 48.66 22.02 -9.24
CA TRP A 241 48.50 22.50 -10.60
C TRP A 241 49.39 23.73 -10.82
N ASP A 242 49.82 23.96 -12.06
CA ASP A 242 50.56 25.18 -12.39
C ASP A 242 49.57 26.33 -12.67
N GLU A 243 49.90 27.52 -12.18
CA GLU A 243 49.14 28.75 -12.43
C GLU A 243 50.12 29.85 -12.88
N GLY A 244 50.42 29.84 -14.19
CA GLY A 244 51.54 30.60 -14.74
C GLY A 244 52.86 29.86 -14.50
N GLU A 245 53.82 30.53 -13.87
CA GLU A 245 55.12 29.93 -13.49
C GLU A 245 55.14 29.38 -12.05
N GLU A 246 54.07 29.58 -11.26
CA GLU A 246 53.99 29.07 -9.88
C GLU A 246 53.18 27.77 -9.78
N VAL A 247 53.75 26.75 -9.15
CA VAL A 247 53.05 25.50 -8.79
C VAL A 247 52.17 25.73 -7.56
N GLN A 248 50.86 25.88 -7.77
CA GLN A 248 49.89 25.97 -6.68
C GLN A 248 49.56 24.58 -6.13
N LYS A 249 49.31 24.49 -4.81
CA LYS A 249 48.93 23.25 -4.13
C LYS A 249 47.81 23.48 -3.11
N THR A 250 46.86 22.55 -3.04
CA THR A 250 45.86 22.46 -1.97
C THR A 250 45.91 21.09 -1.32
N ARG A 251 45.53 21.02 -0.04
CA ARG A 251 45.50 19.79 0.76
C ARG A 251 44.06 19.46 1.16
N VAL A 252 43.74 18.18 1.26
CA VAL A 252 42.46 17.64 1.71
C VAL A 252 42.73 16.54 2.73
N ILE A 253 42.39 16.79 4.00
CA ILE A 253 42.68 15.86 5.11
C ILE A 253 41.52 14.87 5.25
N LEU A 254 41.80 13.58 5.10
CA LEU A 254 40.81 12.51 5.17
C LEU A 254 40.45 12.12 6.62
N GLY A 255 41.32 12.45 7.58
CA GLY A 255 41.11 12.28 9.01
C GLY A 255 41.92 11.15 9.62
N HIS A 256 41.82 11.03 10.94
CA HIS A 256 42.42 9.95 11.74
C HIS A 256 41.38 9.00 12.35
N GLU A 257 40.10 9.39 12.35
CA GLU A 257 38.99 8.52 12.70
C GLU A 257 38.83 7.48 11.58
N CYS A 258 38.67 6.20 11.94
CA CYS A 258 38.70 5.10 10.98
C CYS A 258 37.41 4.94 10.16
N TYR A 259 36.76 6.03 9.76
CA TYR A 259 35.58 6.02 8.91
C TYR A 259 35.51 7.25 8.00
N LEU A 260 34.74 7.16 6.91
CA LEU A 260 34.36 8.32 6.10
C LEU A 260 32.84 8.44 6.03
N LEU A 261 32.31 9.59 6.44
CA LEU A 261 30.89 9.92 6.40
C LEU A 261 30.58 10.74 5.14
N PHE A 262 29.69 10.23 4.29
CA PHE A 262 29.19 10.92 3.10
C PHE A 262 27.71 11.24 3.25
N LYS A 263 27.33 12.51 3.07
CA LYS A 263 25.93 12.89 2.83
C LYS A 263 25.61 12.55 1.38
N LEU A 264 24.59 11.72 1.15
CA LEU A 264 24.22 11.28 -0.19
C LEU A 264 23.44 12.39 -0.91
N SER A 265 23.82 12.64 -2.17
CA SER A 265 23.02 13.48 -3.07
C SER A 265 21.90 12.64 -3.66
N VAL A 266 20.70 13.20 -3.66
CA VAL A 266 19.50 12.48 -4.11
C VAL A 266 19.24 12.66 -5.62
N GLN A 267 20.15 13.31 -6.37
CA GLN A 267 20.02 13.59 -7.84
C GLN A 267 20.88 12.73 -8.73
N ARG A 268 21.67 11.87 -8.10
CA ARG A 268 22.55 10.94 -8.77
C ARG A 268 22.50 9.73 -7.86
N GLU A 269 21.57 8.81 -8.14
CA GLU A 269 21.45 7.58 -7.35
C GLU A 269 22.83 6.93 -7.24
N GLY A 270 23.36 6.86 -6.02
CA GLY A 270 24.75 6.52 -5.86
C GLY A 270 25.74 7.67 -6.09
N GLN A 271 25.56 8.88 -5.54
CA GLN A 271 26.66 9.83 -5.30
C GLN A 271 26.52 10.50 -3.93
N GLY A 272 27.62 10.94 -3.33
CA GLY A 272 27.65 11.64 -2.05
C GLY A 272 28.91 12.46 -1.83
N ARG A 273 28.87 13.39 -0.87
CA ARG A 273 29.98 14.28 -0.51
C ARG A 273 30.34 14.10 0.96
N ARG A 274 31.63 14.08 1.28
CA ARG A 274 32.11 13.89 2.65
C ARG A 274 31.72 15.09 3.53
N VAL A 275 31.25 14.81 4.74
CA VAL A 275 30.88 15.82 5.75
C VAL A 275 31.49 15.47 7.12
N LYS A 276 31.75 16.49 7.96
CA LYS A 276 32.32 16.30 9.31
C LYS A 276 31.36 15.64 10.31
N SER A 277 30.05 15.78 10.13
CA SER A 277 29.02 15.26 11.03
C SER A 277 27.69 15.13 10.29
N PRO A 278 26.83 14.16 10.66
CA PRO A 278 25.51 14.05 10.07
C PRO A 278 24.57 15.14 10.61
N SER A 279 23.59 15.51 9.78
CA SER A 279 22.37 16.23 10.14
C SER A 279 21.18 15.51 9.48
N VAL A 280 20.10 16.19 9.10
CA VAL A 280 18.95 15.56 8.42
C VAL A 280 19.34 15.07 7.00
N GLY A 281 18.82 13.89 6.62
CA GLY A 281 18.96 13.30 5.28
C GLY A 281 19.56 11.89 5.24
N SER A 282 19.96 11.45 4.04
CA SER A 282 20.55 10.12 3.78
C SER A 282 22.07 10.15 3.77
N TYR A 283 22.70 9.11 4.33
CA TYR A 283 24.14 9.00 4.53
C TYR A 283 24.66 7.61 4.18
N LEU A 284 25.87 7.58 3.63
CA LEU A 284 26.71 6.40 3.51
C LEU A 284 27.89 6.58 4.47
N VAL A 285 28.12 5.61 5.36
CA VAL A 285 29.30 5.57 6.21
C VAL A 285 30.19 4.43 5.75
N VAL A 286 31.42 4.77 5.35
CA VAL A 286 32.47 3.81 5.02
C VAL A 286 33.21 3.48 6.30
N VAL A 287 33.16 2.23 6.74
CA VAL A 287 33.80 1.70 7.96
C VAL A 287 34.57 0.42 7.63
N PRO A 288 35.52 -0.03 8.48
CA PRO A 288 36.14 -1.34 8.34
C PRO A 288 35.09 -2.45 8.25
N ASP A 289 35.37 -3.48 7.46
CA ASP A 289 34.43 -4.57 7.17
C ASP A 289 34.11 -5.46 8.38
N ASN A 290 34.87 -5.29 9.47
CA ASN A 290 34.71 -5.92 10.78
C ASN A 290 34.03 -5.00 11.83
N TRP A 291 33.49 -3.84 11.44
CA TRP A 291 32.62 -3.04 12.31
C TRP A 291 31.15 -3.40 12.08
N GLU A 292 30.46 -3.75 13.17
CA GLU A 292 29.03 -4.04 13.14
C GLU A 292 28.21 -2.80 13.46
N ARG A 293 26.97 -2.75 12.97
CA ARG A 293 26.06 -1.63 13.20
C ARG A 293 25.31 -1.87 14.51
N ASP A 294 25.31 -0.90 15.42
CA ASP A 294 24.48 -1.03 16.63
C ASP A 294 23.03 -0.69 16.26
N ASP A 295 22.27 -1.72 15.89
CA ASP A 295 20.88 -1.61 15.46
C ASP A 295 19.91 -1.29 16.64
N ALA A 296 20.35 -1.40 17.90
CA ALA A 296 19.56 -1.00 19.06
C ALA A 296 19.57 0.53 19.26
N VAL A 297 20.70 1.20 18.97
CA VAL A 297 20.83 2.66 19.03
C VAL A 297 20.56 3.34 17.67
N SER A 298 20.84 2.66 16.56
CA SER A 298 20.70 3.20 15.20
C SER A 298 19.38 2.86 14.52
N GLY A 299 18.49 2.11 15.19
CA GLY A 299 17.39 1.34 14.57
C GLY A 299 17.92 0.25 13.62
N PRO A 300 17.08 -0.63 13.03
CA PRO A 300 17.55 -1.66 12.11
C PRO A 300 18.04 -1.10 10.76
N ALA A 301 18.96 -1.83 10.10
CA ALA A 301 19.48 -1.43 8.78
C ALA A 301 18.41 -1.51 7.66
N ARG A 302 18.22 -0.42 6.90
CA ARG A 302 17.24 -0.37 5.78
C ARG A 302 17.68 -1.15 4.53
N VAL A 303 18.98 -1.35 4.39
CA VAL A 303 19.69 -2.00 3.27
C VAL A 303 20.90 -2.71 3.87
N MET A 304 21.30 -3.86 3.32
CA MET A 304 22.56 -4.51 3.72
C MET A 304 23.78 -3.63 3.39
N PRO A 305 24.91 -3.78 4.11
CA PRO A 305 26.14 -3.05 3.79
C PRO A 305 26.64 -3.38 2.37
N GLU A 306 26.88 -2.36 1.56
CA GLU A 306 27.38 -2.51 0.18
C GLU A 306 28.91 -2.44 0.11
N PHE A 307 29.49 -3.02 -0.94
CA PHE A 307 30.94 -3.03 -1.16
C PHE A 307 31.49 -1.65 -1.52
N ILE A 308 32.68 -1.33 -1.01
CA ILE A 308 33.43 -0.10 -1.34
C ILE A 308 34.61 -0.46 -2.27
N SER A 309 35.18 0.52 -2.97
CA SER A 309 36.42 0.40 -3.76
C SER A 309 37.71 0.38 -2.92
N LEU A 310 37.60 0.20 -1.61
CA LEU A 310 38.70 0.22 -0.66
C LEU A 310 38.69 -1.12 0.08
N ASP A 311 39.78 -1.89 -0.05
CA ASP A 311 39.86 -3.23 0.53
C ASP A 311 39.81 -3.19 2.06
N GLY A 312 39.01 -4.09 2.64
CA GLY A 312 38.74 -4.12 4.08
C GLY A 312 37.69 -3.12 4.57
N TYR A 313 36.91 -2.48 3.69
CA TYR A 313 35.85 -1.52 4.06
C TYR A 313 34.46 -1.86 3.49
N ARG A 314 33.41 -1.49 4.22
CA ARG A 314 31.99 -1.62 3.83
C ARG A 314 31.24 -0.30 3.97
N GLY A 315 30.21 -0.13 3.14
CA GLY A 315 29.33 1.03 3.13
C GLY A 315 28.00 0.75 3.81
N HIS A 316 27.76 1.37 4.96
CA HIS A 316 26.52 1.23 5.73
C HIS A 316 25.61 2.45 5.54
N PHE A 317 24.32 2.20 5.30
CA PHE A 317 23.34 3.25 5.03
C PHE A 317 22.62 3.70 6.30
N PHE A 318 22.45 5.01 6.44
CA PHE A 318 21.69 5.66 7.50
C PHE A 318 20.82 6.76 6.89
N GLU A 319 19.67 7.00 7.50
CA GLU A 319 18.72 8.01 7.02
C GLU A 319 17.98 8.60 8.22
N LEU A 320 18.23 9.88 8.43
CA LEU A 320 18.00 10.63 9.65
C LEU A 320 16.89 11.65 9.40
N GLU A 321 15.69 11.35 9.92
CA GLU A 321 14.45 12.06 9.59
C GLU A 321 14.08 13.14 10.61
N ASN A 322 14.54 13.03 11.86
CA ASN A 322 14.25 13.95 12.97
C ASN A 322 15.46 14.05 13.92
N GLU A 323 15.52 15.12 14.73
CA GLU A 323 16.66 15.42 15.61
C GLU A 323 16.77 14.49 16.85
N ASP A 324 15.66 13.96 17.38
CA ASP A 324 15.63 13.44 18.75
C ASP A 324 16.07 11.99 18.98
N GLN A 325 16.12 11.12 17.96
CA GLN A 325 16.17 9.65 18.20
C GLN A 325 17.15 8.80 17.38
N LYS A 326 17.88 9.34 16.38
CA LYS A 326 18.77 8.51 15.54
C LYS A 326 20.22 9.00 15.57
N ARG A 327 21.05 8.28 16.32
CA ARG A 327 22.52 8.40 16.26
C ARG A 327 23.07 7.37 15.27
N ILE A 328 24.23 7.66 14.69
CA ILE A 328 24.97 6.69 13.89
C ILE A 328 25.97 6.00 14.83
N VAL A 329 25.77 4.70 15.12
CA VAL A 329 26.60 3.95 16.07
C VAL A 329 27.07 2.63 15.48
N PHE A 330 28.36 2.34 15.66
CA PHE A 330 29.01 1.08 15.31
C PHE A 330 29.66 0.42 16.53
N ARG A 331 29.82 -0.90 16.47
CA ARG A 331 30.65 -1.69 17.39
C ARG A 331 31.89 -2.15 16.65
N THR A 332 33.04 -1.94 17.28
CA THR A 332 34.32 -2.51 16.83
C THR A 332 34.43 -3.99 17.23
N PRO A 333 35.39 -4.77 16.71
CA PRO A 333 35.65 -6.15 17.15
C PRO A 333 35.93 -6.34 18.65
N ASN A 334 36.23 -5.25 19.38
CA ASN A 334 36.47 -5.24 20.83
C ASN A 334 35.21 -4.80 21.62
N ASP A 335 34.02 -4.84 21.00
CA ASP A 335 32.73 -4.30 21.47
C ASP A 335 32.72 -2.81 21.89
N LYS A 336 33.83 -2.08 21.67
CA LYS A 336 33.89 -0.64 21.91
C LYS A 336 32.96 0.07 20.92
N PRO A 337 32.02 0.92 21.40
CA PRO A 337 31.16 1.70 20.52
C PRO A 337 31.91 2.88 19.89
N ILE A 338 31.60 3.16 18.63
CA ILE A 338 31.98 4.36 17.90
C ILE A 338 30.69 5.11 17.58
N VAL A 339 30.53 6.30 18.18
CA VAL A 339 29.36 7.16 18.02
C VAL A 339 29.73 8.32 17.10
N ILE A 340 29.03 8.44 15.98
CA ILE A 340 29.14 9.58 15.06
C ILE A 340 27.97 10.52 15.40
N GLU A 341 28.27 11.60 16.12
CA GLU A 341 27.26 12.50 16.69
C GLU A 341 26.56 13.34 15.62
N SER A 342 25.24 13.14 15.51
CA SER A 342 24.37 14.01 14.72
C SER A 342 24.31 15.41 15.32
N LYS A 343 24.40 16.42 14.45
CA LYS A 343 24.23 17.83 14.84
C LYS A 343 22.92 18.35 14.27
N ALA A 344 22.19 19.12 15.09
CA ALA A 344 21.02 19.84 14.64
C ALA A 344 21.36 20.71 13.42
N PRO A 345 20.48 20.80 12.39
CA PRO A 345 20.69 21.63 11.21
C PRO A 345 21.06 23.07 11.61
N ARG A 346 22.17 23.58 11.08
CA ARG A 346 22.68 24.91 11.43
C ARG A 346 21.94 26.01 10.69
N PHE A 347 21.43 25.68 9.50
CA PHE A 347 20.74 26.58 8.59
C PHE A 347 19.40 26.00 8.14
N GLU A 348 18.46 26.88 7.85
CA GLU A 348 17.18 26.57 7.20
C GLU A 348 16.94 27.50 5.99
N LEU A 349 16.13 27.04 5.04
CA LEU A 349 15.78 27.81 3.84
C LEU A 349 14.37 28.38 3.99
N VAL A 350 14.25 29.70 3.82
CA VAL A 350 13.04 30.46 4.16
C VAL A 350 12.54 31.18 2.91
N GLY A 351 11.29 30.95 2.54
CA GLY A 351 10.68 31.56 1.36
C GLY A 351 9.27 31.04 1.12
N ILE A 352 8.74 31.27 -0.09
CA ILE A 352 7.45 30.72 -0.52
C ILE A 352 7.69 29.27 -0.93
N GLN A 353 7.75 28.36 0.05
CA GLN A 353 7.89 26.93 -0.20
C GLN A 353 6.60 26.38 -0.79
N LEU A 354 6.72 25.75 -1.96
CA LEU A 354 5.63 25.08 -2.63
C LEU A 354 5.56 23.62 -2.16
N LYS A 355 4.33 23.10 -2.03
CA LYS A 355 4.11 21.71 -1.61
C LYS A 355 4.00 20.81 -2.83
N ASP A 356 4.99 19.96 -3.00
CA ASP A 356 4.93 18.81 -3.89
C ASP A 356 5.36 17.54 -3.13
N ALA A 357 5.22 16.39 -3.78
CA ALA A 357 5.42 15.08 -3.17
C ALA A 357 6.85 14.55 -3.33
N SER A 358 7.76 15.37 -3.83
CA SER A 358 9.06 14.94 -4.31
C SER A 358 10.08 14.91 -3.16
N GLU A 359 9.88 13.98 -2.22
CA GLU A 359 10.61 13.88 -0.94
C GLU A 359 12.13 13.82 -1.08
N SER A 360 12.60 13.20 -2.17
CA SER A 360 14.02 13.09 -2.50
C SER A 360 14.63 14.42 -2.96
N ILE A 361 13.89 15.24 -3.70
CA ILE A 361 14.50 16.21 -4.62
C ILE A 361 14.69 17.63 -4.08
N GLY A 362 14.70 17.77 -2.75
CA GLY A 362 14.82 19.05 -2.05
C GLY A 362 13.57 19.94 -2.14
N PRO A 363 13.36 20.85 -1.18
CA PRO A 363 12.20 21.74 -1.15
C PRO A 363 12.13 22.64 -2.39
N LEU A 364 10.91 22.80 -2.92
CA LEU A 364 10.60 23.69 -4.03
C LEU A 364 10.22 25.08 -3.52
N PHE A 365 10.80 26.13 -4.12
CA PHE A 365 10.47 27.53 -3.81
C PHE A 365 9.92 28.26 -5.04
N GLY A 366 8.78 28.92 -4.86
CA GLY A 366 8.09 29.70 -5.89
C GLY A 366 8.41 31.20 -5.83
N GLN A 367 8.22 31.89 -6.95
CA GLN A 367 8.30 33.35 -7.12
C GLN A 367 9.69 33.98 -6.92
N LYS A 368 10.39 33.68 -5.81
CA LYS A 368 11.73 34.20 -5.47
C LYS A 368 12.61 33.08 -4.89
N PRO A 369 13.94 33.15 -5.04
CA PRO A 369 14.84 32.22 -4.36
C PRO A 369 14.64 32.29 -2.83
N PRO A 370 14.87 31.19 -2.09
CA PRO A 370 14.83 31.22 -0.63
C PRO A 370 15.95 32.12 -0.07
N LYS A 371 15.72 32.65 1.13
CA LYS A 371 16.77 33.19 2.01
C LYS A 371 17.36 32.05 2.83
N ILE A 372 18.60 32.23 3.29
CA ILE A 372 19.24 31.32 4.25
C ILE A 372 19.14 31.93 5.64
N ARG A 373 18.48 31.25 6.59
CA ARG A 373 18.46 31.64 8.00
C ARG A 373 19.37 30.73 8.81
N ALA A 374 20.22 31.30 9.68
CA ALA A 374 20.94 30.50 10.67
C ALA A 374 20.09 30.33 11.93
N ARG A 375 20.01 29.11 12.49
CA ARG A 375 19.28 28.86 13.75
C ARG A 375 19.87 29.60 14.97
N ASN A 376 21.13 30.01 14.88
CA ASN A 376 21.79 30.91 15.83
C ASN A 376 22.66 31.90 15.05
N ILE A 377 22.48 33.20 15.27
CA ILE A 377 23.20 34.25 14.52
C ILE A 377 24.74 34.18 14.67
N GLN A 378 25.25 33.66 15.80
CA GLN A 378 26.69 33.53 16.02
C GLN A 378 27.36 32.57 15.01
N ILE A 379 26.60 31.66 14.40
CA ILE A 379 27.10 30.70 13.39
C ILE A 379 27.72 31.43 12.19
N TRP A 380 27.22 32.62 11.82
CA TRP A 380 27.79 33.40 10.71
C TRP A 380 29.23 33.88 10.98
N LYS A 381 29.72 33.83 12.22
CA LYS A 381 31.13 34.13 12.56
C LYS A 381 32.08 32.97 12.26
N GLU A 382 31.56 31.74 12.23
CA GLU A 382 32.32 30.55 11.84
C GLU A 382 32.37 30.40 10.30
N ILE A 383 31.29 30.78 9.60
CA ILE A 383 31.20 30.65 8.14
C ILE A 383 31.95 31.78 7.44
N LYS A 384 32.90 31.37 6.60
CA LYS A 384 33.74 32.24 5.76
C LYS A 384 33.20 32.32 4.33
N THR A 385 32.74 31.19 3.81
CA THR A 385 32.32 31.03 2.41
C THR A 385 31.02 30.25 2.32
N ILE A 386 30.06 30.77 1.56
CA ILE A 386 28.87 30.04 1.09
C ILE A 386 29.06 29.88 -0.42
N VAL A 387 28.92 28.65 -0.93
CA VAL A 387 28.89 28.37 -2.37
C VAL A 387 27.47 27.98 -2.75
N VAL A 388 26.91 28.70 -3.74
CA VAL A 388 25.68 28.31 -4.43
C VAL A 388 26.04 27.83 -5.83
N GLY A 389 25.39 26.77 -6.32
CA GLY A 389 25.66 26.24 -7.65
C GLY A 389 24.60 25.27 -8.15
N GLU A 390 24.65 24.98 -9.45
CA GLU A 390 23.58 24.33 -10.22
C GLU A 390 23.78 22.80 -10.28
N GLU A 391 22.79 22.02 -9.84
CA GLU A 391 22.84 20.54 -9.88
C GLU A 391 22.35 19.94 -11.23
N GLY A 392 22.10 18.63 -11.30
CA GLY A 392 21.92 17.87 -12.55
C GLY A 392 23.23 17.35 -13.16
N GLY A 393 23.25 17.07 -14.47
CA GLY A 393 24.41 16.55 -15.22
C GLY A 393 24.90 17.46 -16.35
N GLY A 394 26.13 17.29 -16.82
CA GLY A 394 26.74 18.04 -17.93
C GLY A 394 27.95 18.89 -17.56
N LYS A 395 28.80 19.21 -18.55
CA LYS A 395 29.99 20.07 -18.40
C LYS A 395 29.59 21.56 -18.32
N ARG A 396 30.38 22.40 -17.63
CA ARG A 396 30.19 23.86 -17.44
C ARG A 396 29.04 24.31 -16.53
N LYS A 397 28.68 23.52 -15.51
CA LYS A 397 27.73 23.91 -14.45
C LYS A 397 28.09 25.25 -13.81
N TRP A 398 27.07 26.08 -13.59
CA TRP A 398 27.25 27.37 -12.89
C TRP A 398 27.40 27.19 -11.38
N ARG A 399 28.17 28.09 -10.78
CA ARG A 399 28.37 28.27 -9.34
C ARG A 399 28.97 29.64 -9.06
N MET A 400 28.80 30.11 -7.84
CA MET A 400 29.52 31.26 -7.30
C MET A 400 29.70 31.12 -5.78
N SER A 401 30.71 31.78 -5.25
CA SER A 401 30.96 31.93 -3.82
C SER A 401 30.63 33.34 -3.32
N PHE A 402 30.18 33.45 -2.07
CA PHE A 402 29.99 34.71 -1.36
C PHE A 402 30.22 34.53 0.14
N SER A 403 30.50 35.61 0.88
CA SER A 403 30.60 35.58 2.34
C SER A 403 29.33 36.10 3.01
N PRO A 404 28.88 35.52 4.14
CA PRO A 404 27.71 35.99 4.86
C PRO A 404 27.95 37.35 5.56
N LYS A 405 26.89 38.14 5.70
CA LYS A 405 26.87 39.35 6.53
C LYS A 405 26.63 38.94 7.98
N GLN A 406 27.66 38.99 8.82
CA GLN A 406 27.64 38.38 10.16
C GLN A 406 26.56 38.95 11.10
N ASP A 407 26.13 40.19 10.88
CA ASP A 407 25.12 40.88 11.70
C ASP A 407 23.67 40.61 11.27
N LEU A 408 23.43 39.81 10.22
CA LEU A 408 22.09 39.46 9.75
C LEU A 408 21.66 38.07 10.19
N VAL A 409 20.41 37.94 10.65
CA VAL A 409 19.78 36.64 10.92
C VAL A 409 19.58 35.84 9.62
N GLU A 410 19.25 36.53 8.52
CA GLU A 410 18.96 35.95 7.20
C GLU A 410 19.90 36.53 6.13
N GLN A 411 20.39 35.66 5.25
CA GLN A 411 21.18 36.03 4.07
C GLN A 411 20.31 35.88 2.82
N ASP A 412 20.27 36.92 1.98
CA ASP A 412 19.74 36.82 0.62
C ASP A 412 20.69 35.99 -0.26
N LEU A 413 20.13 35.18 -1.16
CA LEU A 413 20.91 34.55 -2.22
C LEU A 413 21.33 35.58 -3.28
N PRO A 414 22.46 35.35 -4.00
CA PRO A 414 22.89 36.22 -5.08
C PRO A 414 21.84 36.41 -6.16
N SER A 415 21.83 37.60 -6.79
CA SER A 415 20.81 37.98 -7.78
C SER A 415 20.86 37.10 -9.03
N GLU A 416 22.00 36.48 -9.30
CA GLU A 416 22.27 35.51 -10.36
C GLU A 416 21.48 34.19 -10.21
N VAL A 417 20.97 33.89 -9.01
CA VAL A 417 20.01 32.78 -8.78
C VAL A 417 18.61 33.20 -9.24
N ALA A 418 18.18 34.43 -8.91
CA ALA A 418 16.90 34.97 -9.37
C ALA A 418 16.88 35.19 -10.90
N ALA A 419 17.99 35.69 -11.45
CA ALA A 419 18.15 35.97 -12.88
C ALA A 419 18.03 34.73 -13.77
N ARG A 420 18.26 33.52 -13.23
CA ARG A 420 18.02 32.26 -13.93
C ARG A 420 16.55 31.93 -14.15
N ARG A 421 15.62 32.55 -13.42
CA ARG A 421 14.15 32.29 -13.45
C ARG A 421 13.73 30.89 -12.96
N GLY A 422 14.62 29.91 -12.93
CA GLY A 422 14.44 28.64 -12.26
C GLY A 422 15.72 27.81 -12.26
N GLY A 423 15.78 26.75 -11.47
CA GLY A 423 16.89 25.79 -11.45
C GLY A 423 16.91 24.89 -10.22
N TRP A 424 17.76 23.88 -10.25
CA TRP A 424 18.21 23.16 -9.07
C TRP A 424 19.44 23.84 -8.53
N TYR A 425 19.48 24.14 -7.23
CA TYR A 425 20.67 24.65 -6.58
C TYR A 425 21.06 23.84 -5.34
N PHE A 426 22.37 23.68 -5.16
CA PHE A 426 22.96 23.31 -3.88
C PHE A 426 23.44 24.57 -3.14
N LEU A 427 23.54 24.48 -1.82
CA LEU A 427 24.20 25.43 -0.94
C LEU A 427 25.18 24.68 -0.04
N ARG A 428 26.44 25.10 -0.04
CA ARG A 428 27.52 24.53 0.78
C ARG A 428 28.14 25.60 1.66
N PHE A 429 28.24 25.32 2.95
CA PHE A 429 28.72 26.25 3.98
C PHE A 429 30.11 25.82 4.45
N TYR A 430 31.11 26.68 4.31
CA TYR A 430 32.49 26.38 4.68
C TYR A 430 32.98 27.28 5.81
N ASP A 431 33.66 26.68 6.79
CA ASP A 431 34.21 27.40 7.95
C ASP A 431 35.46 28.23 7.62
N THR A 432 36.07 28.87 8.63
CA THR A 432 37.29 29.67 8.46
C THR A 432 38.49 28.88 7.92
N ASN A 433 38.54 27.57 8.19
CA ASN A 433 39.54 26.62 7.70
C ASN A 433 39.20 26.07 6.31
N ASP A 434 38.05 26.48 5.75
CA ASP A 434 37.44 26.02 4.51
C ASP A 434 36.93 24.57 4.51
N ASP A 435 36.63 24.01 5.69
CA ASP A 435 35.97 22.71 5.81
C ASP A 435 34.45 22.82 5.58
N LEU A 436 33.87 21.82 4.92
CA LEU A 436 32.42 21.74 4.70
C LEU A 436 31.67 21.44 6.02
N ILE A 437 30.89 22.42 6.47
CA ILE A 437 30.07 22.37 7.69
C ILE A 437 28.70 21.74 7.41
N GLU A 438 28.00 22.19 6.35
CA GLU A 438 26.69 21.68 5.97
C GLU A 438 26.46 21.82 4.46
N SER A 439 25.61 20.96 3.91
CA SER A 439 25.11 21.04 2.54
C SER A 439 23.59 20.90 2.53
N LEU A 440 22.93 21.82 1.83
CA LEU A 440 21.48 21.87 1.60
C LEU A 440 21.21 21.90 0.10
N ASP A 441 20.12 21.27 -0.35
CA ASP A 441 19.67 21.29 -1.74
C ASP A 441 18.27 21.93 -1.82
N PHE A 442 17.99 22.66 -2.90
CA PHE A 442 16.65 23.23 -3.15
C PHE A 442 16.37 23.40 -4.64
N ARG A 443 15.09 23.44 -4.98
CA ARG A 443 14.59 23.81 -6.32
C ARG A 443 13.97 25.20 -6.26
N PHE A 444 14.15 26.00 -7.29
CA PHE A 444 13.54 27.32 -7.40
C PHE A 444 12.92 27.53 -8.79
N ILE A 445 11.78 28.22 -8.83
CA ILE A 445 11.13 28.68 -10.07
C ILE A 445 10.37 29.99 -9.79
N CYS A 446 10.66 31.06 -10.55
CA CYS A 446 9.96 32.34 -10.39
C CYS A 446 8.53 32.31 -10.96
N ALA A 447 8.30 31.47 -11.98
CA ALA A 447 7.06 31.41 -12.73
C ALA A 447 5.88 30.81 -11.94
N LEU A 448 6.16 29.92 -10.99
CA LEU A 448 5.17 29.18 -10.22
C LEU A 448 4.93 29.88 -8.87
N LYS A 449 3.66 30.11 -8.55
CA LYS A 449 3.21 30.90 -7.39
C LYS A 449 2.67 30.02 -6.27
N ASP A 450 1.92 28.98 -6.63
CA ASP A 450 1.35 27.98 -5.72
C ASP A 450 1.04 26.66 -6.46
N ILE A 451 0.93 25.56 -5.70
CA ILE A 451 0.42 24.25 -6.14
C ILE A 451 -0.70 23.86 -5.18
N SER A 452 -1.94 23.85 -5.67
CA SER A 452 -3.12 23.50 -4.86
C SER A 452 -3.72 22.16 -5.31
N ILE A 453 -4.23 21.39 -4.35
CA ILE A 453 -5.03 20.18 -4.62
C ILE A 453 -6.31 20.31 -3.78
N PRO A 454 -7.34 21.05 -4.27
CA PRO A 454 -8.43 21.58 -3.43
C PRO A 454 -9.30 20.54 -2.72
N CYS A 455 -9.25 19.26 -3.14
CA CYS A 455 -10.05 18.19 -2.58
C CYS A 455 -9.20 16.96 -2.18
N LEU A 456 -8.10 17.19 -1.44
CA LEU A 456 -7.36 16.13 -0.72
C LEU A 456 -8.16 15.56 0.48
N SER A 457 -9.34 15.04 0.19
CA SER A 457 -9.97 14.03 1.04
C SER A 457 -9.42 12.67 0.60
N SER A 458 -8.31 12.21 1.22
CA SER A 458 -7.73 10.88 0.99
C SER A 458 -8.73 9.72 1.22
N PHE A 459 -9.87 10.03 1.83
CA PHE A 459 -11.00 9.14 2.12
C PHE A 459 -12.33 9.63 1.50
N SER A 460 -12.26 10.29 0.34
CA SER A 460 -13.42 10.77 -0.41
C SER A 460 -14.38 9.62 -0.79
N SER A 461 -15.68 9.79 -0.53
CA SER A 461 -16.78 8.82 -0.72
C SER A 461 -16.61 7.46 0.00
N ALA A 462 -17.70 6.76 0.30
CA ALA A 462 -17.63 5.44 0.94
C ALA A 462 -17.34 4.28 -0.04
N TYR A 463 -17.39 4.52 -1.36
CA TYR A 463 -17.49 3.44 -2.36
C TYR A 463 -16.48 3.51 -3.50
N ALA A 464 -15.93 4.67 -3.86
CA ALA A 464 -14.95 4.82 -4.94
C ALA A 464 -14.11 6.10 -4.77
N HIS A 465 -12.95 6.15 -5.43
CA HIS A 465 -12.18 7.39 -5.57
C HIS A 465 -12.87 8.36 -6.54
N ASN A 466 -12.70 9.65 -6.29
CA ASN A 466 -13.12 10.70 -7.21
C ASN A 466 -11.94 11.16 -8.09
N PRO A 467 -12.20 11.71 -9.30
CA PRO A 467 -11.18 12.45 -10.06
C PRO A 467 -10.64 13.59 -9.21
N VAL A 468 -9.32 13.83 -9.23
CA VAL A 468 -8.69 14.88 -8.43
C VAL A 468 -8.24 16.02 -9.33
N SER A 469 -8.68 17.23 -9.00
CA SER A 469 -8.19 18.47 -9.60
C SER A 469 -6.91 18.93 -8.91
N VAL A 470 -5.88 19.26 -9.69
CA VAL A 470 -4.59 19.80 -9.24
C VAL A 470 -4.34 21.11 -9.98
N GLU A 471 -4.12 22.20 -9.26
CA GLU A 471 -4.03 23.54 -9.80
C GLU A 471 -2.63 24.13 -9.61
N PHE A 472 -1.92 24.33 -10.72
CA PHE A 472 -0.64 25.02 -10.76
C PHE A 472 -0.91 26.50 -11.04
N TYR A 473 -0.75 27.37 -10.04
CA TYR A 473 -0.95 28.81 -10.20
C TYR A 473 0.36 29.46 -10.62
N HIS A 474 0.39 30.12 -11.79
CA HIS A 474 1.64 30.56 -12.41
C HIS A 474 1.56 31.96 -13.07
N GLU A 475 2.65 32.38 -13.70
CA GLU A 475 2.74 33.54 -14.57
C GLU A 475 2.33 33.23 -16.01
N SER A 476 1.97 34.26 -16.76
CA SER A 476 1.68 34.16 -18.19
C SER A 476 2.90 33.66 -18.97
N GLY A 477 2.71 32.67 -19.84
CA GLY A 477 3.80 32.04 -20.59
C GLY A 477 4.59 30.99 -19.80
N CYS A 478 4.26 30.74 -18.53
CA CYS A 478 4.67 29.49 -17.88
C CYS A 478 3.86 28.34 -18.49
N ILE A 479 4.54 27.25 -18.84
CA ILE A 479 3.95 26.01 -19.31
C ILE A 479 4.03 24.93 -18.23
N VAL A 480 3.03 24.06 -18.23
CA VAL A 480 2.98 22.82 -17.45
C VAL A 480 2.71 21.68 -18.43
N TYR A 481 3.58 20.68 -18.44
CA TYR A 481 3.40 19.43 -19.16
C TYR A 481 4.05 18.27 -18.41
N SER A 482 3.65 17.05 -18.72
CA SER A 482 4.15 15.86 -18.03
C SER A 482 5.52 15.44 -18.58
N SER A 483 6.43 14.97 -17.72
CA SER A 483 7.66 14.30 -18.17
C SER A 483 7.39 12.90 -18.76
N ASN A 484 6.24 12.30 -18.43
CA ASN A 484 5.77 11.01 -18.95
C ASN A 484 4.57 11.19 -19.91
N ASN A 485 4.33 10.23 -20.81
CA ASN A 485 3.16 10.25 -21.71
C ASN A 485 1.86 9.80 -21.01
N TYR A 486 1.36 10.60 -20.05
CA TYR A 486 0.07 10.37 -19.37
C TYR A 486 -1.11 10.70 -20.30
N THR A 487 -1.69 9.68 -20.96
CA THR A 487 -2.76 9.87 -21.95
C THR A 487 -4.12 10.22 -21.35
N ASN A 488 -4.37 9.88 -20.09
CA ASN A 488 -5.72 9.96 -19.48
C ASN A 488 -5.88 11.15 -18.51
N VAL A 489 -4.83 11.94 -18.27
CA VAL A 489 -4.93 13.18 -17.47
C VAL A 489 -5.42 14.30 -18.38
N GLN A 490 -6.56 14.90 -18.04
CA GLN A 490 -7.06 16.07 -18.78
C GLN A 490 -6.33 17.32 -18.31
N ILE A 491 -5.97 18.22 -19.23
CA ILE A 491 -5.16 19.41 -18.93
C ILE A 491 -5.86 20.66 -19.47
N GLU A 492 -6.43 21.47 -18.56
CA GLU A 492 -7.02 22.76 -18.88
C GLU A 492 -5.99 23.87 -18.65
N ARG A 493 -5.73 24.70 -19.67
CA ARG A 493 -4.72 25.76 -19.60
C ARG A 493 -5.36 27.14 -19.63
N TYR A 494 -5.05 27.95 -18.64
CA TYR A 494 -5.46 29.35 -18.49
C TYR A 494 -4.22 30.25 -18.44
N SER A 495 -4.39 31.56 -18.62
CA SER A 495 -3.26 32.50 -18.66
C SER A 495 -2.48 32.60 -17.34
N ASN A 496 -3.12 32.27 -16.20
CA ASN A 496 -2.55 32.37 -14.86
C ASN A 496 -2.56 31.05 -14.06
N LYS A 497 -3.09 29.96 -14.62
CA LYS A 497 -3.04 28.62 -14.02
C LYS A 497 -3.15 27.50 -15.05
N THR A 498 -2.63 26.33 -14.71
CA THR A 498 -2.95 25.08 -15.40
C THR A 498 -3.65 24.15 -14.41
N VAL A 499 -4.75 23.54 -14.83
CA VAL A 499 -5.52 22.57 -14.05
C VAL A 499 -5.34 21.19 -14.67
N LEU A 500 -4.93 20.22 -13.84
CA LEU A 500 -4.88 18.81 -14.19
C LEU A 500 -6.07 18.10 -13.57
N ILE A 501 -6.77 17.28 -14.34
CA ILE A 501 -7.83 16.39 -13.82
C ILE A 501 -7.29 14.97 -13.89
N ILE A 502 -6.91 14.44 -12.72
CA ILE A 502 -6.27 13.13 -12.58
C ILE A 502 -7.37 12.06 -12.40
N PRO A 503 -7.40 11.01 -13.25
CA PRO A 503 -8.46 10.00 -13.25
C PRO A 503 -8.55 9.20 -11.94
N PRO A 504 -9.71 8.60 -11.60
CA PRO A 504 -9.96 7.90 -10.34
C PRO A 504 -9.66 6.40 -10.33
N ASP A 505 -9.42 5.80 -11.50
CA ASP A 505 -9.59 4.37 -11.78
C ASP A 505 -8.30 3.60 -12.12
N ASP A 506 -7.16 4.30 -12.20
CA ASP A 506 -5.85 3.71 -12.51
C ASP A 506 -4.76 4.26 -11.55
N PRO A 507 -4.12 3.40 -10.72
CA PRO A 507 -3.17 3.82 -9.68
C PRO A 507 -1.84 4.34 -10.25
N ARG A 508 -1.59 4.19 -11.55
CA ARG A 508 -0.38 4.72 -12.22
C ARG A 508 -0.39 6.24 -12.36
N TYR A 509 -1.54 6.87 -12.12
CA TYR A 509 -1.68 8.33 -12.07
C TYR A 509 -1.69 8.90 -10.65
N ASP A 510 -1.47 8.08 -9.62
CA ASP A 510 -1.37 8.58 -8.25
C ASP A 510 -0.01 9.21 -7.96
N GLU A 511 1.05 8.84 -8.67
CA GLU A 511 2.36 9.50 -8.61
C GLU A 511 2.70 10.00 -10.02
N THR A 512 2.59 11.31 -10.22
CA THR A 512 2.75 11.94 -11.55
C THR A 512 3.78 13.05 -11.56
N HIS A 513 4.62 13.07 -12.60
CA HIS A 513 5.78 13.95 -12.72
C HIS A 513 5.55 15.00 -13.81
N TRP A 514 5.73 16.27 -13.46
CA TRP A 514 5.38 17.42 -14.29
C TRP A 514 6.54 18.40 -14.41
N LEU A 515 6.90 18.75 -15.64
CA LEU A 515 7.84 19.82 -15.93
C LEU A 515 7.09 21.16 -15.96
N VAL A 516 7.56 22.08 -15.12
CA VAL A 516 7.03 23.43 -14.99
C VAL A 516 8.15 24.44 -15.28
N GLY A 517 7.90 25.40 -16.16
CA GLY A 517 8.89 26.39 -16.55
C GLY A 517 8.36 27.36 -17.61
N PHE A 518 9.23 28.20 -18.15
CA PHE A 518 8.94 28.89 -19.42
C PHE A 518 9.40 28.01 -20.59
N GLU A 519 8.81 28.18 -21.78
CA GLU A 519 9.12 27.37 -22.96
C GLU A 519 10.60 27.46 -23.36
N ASP A 520 11.13 28.68 -23.50
CA ASP A 520 12.57 28.96 -23.71
C ASP A 520 13.39 29.01 -22.39
N GLY A 521 12.89 28.44 -21.30
CA GLY A 521 13.44 28.61 -19.96
C GLY A 521 13.89 27.31 -19.28
N PRO A 522 14.56 27.40 -18.12
CA PRO A 522 14.76 26.24 -17.26
C PRO A 522 13.40 25.74 -16.76
N GLN A 523 13.29 24.42 -16.68
CA GLN A 523 12.11 23.71 -16.21
C GLN A 523 12.46 22.91 -14.96
N ILE A 524 11.50 22.76 -14.07
CA ILE A 524 11.63 22.04 -12.81
C ILE A 524 10.61 20.92 -12.78
N GLU A 525 11.07 19.72 -12.40
CA GLU A 525 10.15 18.63 -12.12
C GLU A 525 9.46 18.84 -10.77
N VAL A 526 8.14 18.64 -10.80
CA VAL A 526 7.22 18.66 -9.67
C VAL A 526 6.50 17.31 -9.65
N THR A 527 6.59 16.56 -8.55
CA THR A 527 5.86 15.30 -8.38
C THR A 527 4.57 15.56 -7.62
N ILE A 528 3.44 15.11 -8.16
CA ILE A 528 2.14 15.12 -7.50
C ILE A 528 1.85 13.69 -7.01
N LEU A 529 1.66 13.54 -5.70
CA LEU A 529 1.20 12.30 -5.09
C LEU A 529 -0.25 12.44 -4.61
N LEU A 530 -1.11 11.54 -5.06
CA LEU A 530 -2.46 11.36 -4.55
C LEU A 530 -2.47 10.24 -3.53
N GLU A 531 -2.89 10.53 -2.29
CA GLU A 531 -2.91 9.54 -1.21
C GLU A 531 -4.12 8.61 -1.27
N ARG A 532 -4.24 7.84 -2.37
CA ARG A 532 -5.30 6.85 -2.59
C ARG A 532 -4.87 5.44 -2.16
N LEU A 533 -5.81 4.71 -1.56
CA LEU A 533 -5.68 3.28 -1.25
C LEU A 533 -6.31 2.43 -2.36
N TRP A 534 -5.68 1.31 -2.70
CA TRP A 534 -6.21 0.36 -3.68
C TRP A 534 -6.16 -1.07 -3.15
N TRP A 535 -7.00 -1.94 -3.69
CA TRP A 535 -7.05 -3.33 -3.26
C TRP A 535 -7.54 -4.27 -4.36
N VAL A 536 -7.20 -5.55 -4.24
CA VAL A 536 -7.55 -6.60 -5.21
C VAL A 536 -7.47 -7.98 -4.54
N VAL A 537 -8.28 -8.95 -4.99
CA VAL A 537 -8.08 -10.36 -4.62
C VAL A 537 -7.10 -11.02 -5.58
N GLY A 538 -6.01 -11.55 -5.04
CA GLY A 538 -5.04 -12.38 -5.75
C GLY A 538 -4.73 -13.67 -4.99
N GLU A 539 -3.64 -14.34 -5.36
CA GLU A 539 -3.05 -15.42 -4.57
C GLU A 539 -2.02 -14.85 -3.60
N GLU A 540 -1.89 -15.44 -2.42
CA GLU A 540 -0.97 -14.99 -1.36
C GLU A 540 0.50 -14.92 -1.79
N ASN A 541 0.93 -15.86 -2.64
CA ASN A 541 2.32 -15.97 -3.12
C ASN A 541 2.57 -15.27 -4.46
N LYS A 542 1.60 -14.52 -4.99
CA LYS A 542 1.68 -13.89 -6.31
C LYS A 542 1.21 -12.42 -6.23
N PRO A 543 2.14 -11.44 -6.25
CA PRO A 543 1.74 -10.03 -6.21
C PRO A 543 0.91 -9.66 -7.45
N PRO A 544 -0.09 -8.75 -7.32
CA PRO A 544 -0.91 -8.31 -8.44
C PRO A 544 -0.13 -7.52 -9.49
N SER A 545 -0.64 -7.51 -10.72
CA SER A 545 -0.18 -6.57 -11.75
C SER A 545 -0.86 -5.20 -11.62
N GLU A 546 -0.21 -4.16 -12.16
CA GLU A 546 -0.70 -2.77 -12.08
C GLU A 546 -2.11 -2.55 -12.64
N SER A 547 -2.58 -3.42 -13.54
CA SER A 547 -3.92 -3.35 -14.14
C SER A 547 -5.03 -4.07 -13.36
N GLU A 548 -4.72 -4.75 -12.25
CA GLU A 548 -5.71 -5.53 -11.48
C GLU A 548 -6.25 -4.80 -10.24
N TRP A 549 -5.60 -3.71 -9.82
CA TRP A 549 -5.97 -2.88 -8.67
C TRP A 549 -7.37 -2.26 -8.81
N LYS A 550 -8.13 -2.18 -7.71
CA LYS A 550 -9.49 -1.61 -7.66
C LYS A 550 -9.63 -0.58 -6.54
N ASN A 551 -10.61 0.31 -6.74
CA ASN A 551 -10.99 1.38 -5.83
C ASN A 551 -12.40 1.20 -5.21
N GLN A 552 -13.09 0.10 -5.55
CA GLN A 552 -14.42 -0.28 -5.05
C GLN A 552 -14.34 -1.55 -4.18
N PRO A 553 -15.17 -1.71 -3.14
CA PRO A 553 -15.19 -2.91 -2.30
C PRO A 553 -15.28 -4.22 -3.11
N LEU A 554 -14.48 -5.20 -2.72
CA LEU A 554 -14.41 -6.51 -3.37
C LEU A 554 -15.60 -7.38 -2.93
N ILE A 555 -16.48 -7.76 -3.86
CA ILE A 555 -17.60 -8.67 -3.57
C ILE A 555 -17.05 -10.10 -3.50
N LEU A 556 -17.23 -10.77 -2.35
CA LEU A 556 -16.80 -12.16 -2.11
C LEU A 556 -17.92 -13.01 -1.49
N GLY A 557 -17.92 -14.30 -1.83
CA GLY A 557 -18.77 -15.31 -1.19
C GLY A 557 -18.13 -15.89 0.08
N ARG A 558 -18.86 -16.78 0.76
CA ARG A 558 -18.39 -17.48 1.97
C ARG A 558 -17.25 -18.46 1.69
N SER A 559 -17.17 -18.99 0.46
CA SER A 559 -16.24 -20.05 0.09
C SER A 559 -14.77 -19.60 0.06
N GLU A 560 -14.55 -18.33 -0.24
CA GLU A 560 -13.24 -17.70 -0.35
C GLU A 560 -12.55 -17.50 1.01
N PHE A 561 -13.32 -17.54 2.08
CA PHE A 561 -12.91 -17.50 3.48
C PHE A 561 -12.67 -18.88 4.09
N ALA A 562 -12.67 -19.96 3.31
CA ALA A 562 -12.30 -21.29 3.81
C ALA A 562 -10.84 -21.30 4.33
N ALA A 563 -10.56 -22.04 5.40
CA ALA A 563 -9.21 -22.15 5.97
C ALA A 563 -8.16 -22.69 4.98
N THR A 564 -8.59 -23.44 3.94
CA THR A 564 -7.76 -23.95 2.85
C THR A 564 -7.58 -22.97 1.68
N SER A 565 -8.06 -21.72 1.81
CA SER A 565 -7.97 -20.70 0.76
C SER A 565 -6.54 -20.17 0.62
N ASN A 566 -6.03 -20.17 -0.62
CA ASN A 566 -4.78 -19.51 -1.02
C ASN A 566 -4.99 -18.04 -1.45
N LYS A 567 -6.24 -17.54 -1.38
CA LYS A 567 -6.57 -16.17 -1.76
C LYS A 567 -6.14 -15.18 -0.69
N ALA A 568 -5.63 -14.05 -1.14
CA ALA A 568 -5.34 -12.89 -0.31
C ALA A 568 -6.02 -11.64 -0.88
N ILE A 569 -6.47 -10.73 -0.02
CA ILE A 569 -6.67 -9.34 -0.42
C ILE A 569 -5.30 -8.66 -0.36
N TRP A 570 -4.82 -8.21 -1.50
CA TRP A 570 -3.68 -7.31 -1.56
C TRP A 570 -4.17 -5.88 -1.42
N VAL A 571 -3.49 -5.08 -0.61
CA VAL A 571 -3.74 -3.64 -0.43
C VAL A 571 -2.48 -2.87 -0.85
N ARG A 572 -2.64 -1.83 -1.67
CA ARG A 572 -1.58 -0.88 -2.04
C ARG A 572 -1.77 0.44 -1.30
N LEU A 573 -0.70 0.85 -0.64
CA LEU A 573 -0.51 2.13 0.03
C LEU A 573 0.00 3.18 -0.99
N PRO A 574 -0.24 4.49 -0.77
CA PRO A 574 0.27 5.54 -1.66
C PRO A 574 1.79 5.53 -1.79
N LYS A 575 2.50 5.47 -0.67
CA LYS A 575 3.97 5.48 -0.58
C LYS A 575 4.49 4.57 0.52
N TYR A 576 5.79 4.31 0.50
CA TYR A 576 6.50 3.63 1.57
C TYR A 576 6.24 4.35 2.90
N ARG A 577 6.09 3.60 4.00
CA ARG A 577 5.90 4.15 5.37
C ARG A 577 4.69 5.11 5.53
N TRP A 578 3.69 5.05 4.65
CA TRP A 578 2.53 5.96 4.72
C TRP A 578 1.65 5.76 5.98
N VAL A 579 1.77 4.61 6.65
CA VAL A 579 1.05 4.24 7.88
C VAL A 579 2.00 3.64 8.91
N ASP A 580 1.68 3.85 10.18
CA ASP A 580 2.38 3.28 11.34
C ASP A 580 1.90 1.85 11.63
N LYS A 581 0.59 1.59 11.47
CA LYS A 581 -0.04 0.28 11.68
C LYS A 581 -1.24 0.09 10.75
N VAL A 582 -1.49 -1.16 10.36
CA VAL A 582 -2.70 -1.58 9.63
C VAL A 582 -3.40 -2.70 10.40
N PHE A 583 -4.73 -2.62 10.46
CA PHE A 583 -5.59 -3.66 10.99
C PHE A 583 -6.72 -3.96 10.01
N VAL A 584 -7.18 -5.21 9.94
CA VAL A 584 -8.29 -5.63 9.05
C VAL A 584 -9.27 -6.54 9.79
N GLY A 585 -10.57 -6.42 9.51
CA GLY A 585 -11.62 -7.22 10.14
C GLY A 585 -13.02 -6.67 9.92
N PHE A 586 -14.03 -7.39 10.39
CA PHE A 586 -15.43 -6.94 10.30
C PHE A 586 -15.77 -5.90 11.38
N GLU A 587 -15.20 -6.03 12.57
CA GLU A 587 -15.37 -5.12 13.71
C GLU A 587 -14.00 -4.66 14.23
N GLN A 588 -13.85 -3.36 14.54
CA GLN A 588 -12.55 -2.78 14.94
C GLN A 588 -11.97 -3.40 16.22
N SER A 589 -12.84 -3.82 17.16
CA SER A 589 -12.46 -4.47 18.42
C SER A 589 -11.82 -5.86 18.23
N LYS A 590 -12.05 -6.49 17.07
CA LYS A 590 -11.58 -7.84 16.69
C LYS A 590 -10.59 -7.80 15.51
N ALA A 591 -10.18 -6.61 15.07
CA ALA A 591 -9.38 -6.46 13.86
C ALA A 591 -7.96 -7.02 14.03
N ARG A 592 -7.51 -7.81 13.05
CA ARG A 592 -6.19 -8.46 13.05
C ARG A 592 -5.13 -7.47 12.54
N PRO A 593 -3.98 -7.30 13.23
CA PRO A 593 -2.89 -6.46 12.74
C PRO A 593 -2.17 -7.12 11.55
N TYR A 594 -1.69 -6.31 10.61
CA TYR A 594 -0.83 -6.74 9.50
C TYR A 594 0.45 -5.90 9.46
N GLU A 595 1.58 -6.56 9.23
CA GLU A 595 2.89 -5.92 9.19
C GLU A 595 3.08 -5.09 7.92
N ILE A 596 3.70 -3.91 8.07
CA ILE A 596 4.03 -3.01 6.97
C ILE A 596 5.54 -3.09 6.75
N ARG A 597 5.96 -3.67 5.63
CA ARG A 597 7.39 -3.75 5.28
C ARG A 597 7.90 -2.39 4.81
N VAL A 598 9.02 -1.97 5.37
CA VAL A 598 9.62 -0.63 5.18
C VAL A 598 9.83 -0.25 3.71
N ASN A 599 10.23 -1.22 2.89
CA ASN A 599 10.60 -1.04 1.49
C ASN A 599 9.51 -1.55 0.51
N GLU A 600 8.27 -1.77 0.99
CA GLU A 600 7.14 -2.19 0.15
C GLU A 600 5.98 -1.19 0.26
N ARG A 601 5.25 -0.98 -0.84
CA ARG A 601 3.99 -0.21 -0.85
C ARG A 601 2.74 -1.12 -0.78
N THR A 602 2.93 -2.41 -0.53
CA THR A 602 1.88 -3.43 -0.58
C THR A 602 1.79 -4.25 0.69
N ILE A 603 0.58 -4.64 1.07
CA ILE A 603 0.28 -5.53 2.19
C ILE A 603 -0.52 -6.72 1.64
N CYS A 604 -0.17 -7.94 2.04
CA CYS A 604 -0.90 -9.16 1.73
C CYS A 604 -1.74 -9.57 2.95
N ILE A 605 -3.05 -9.74 2.77
CA ILE A 605 -4.02 -10.11 3.81
C ILE A 605 -4.67 -11.45 3.41
N PRO A 606 -4.19 -12.61 3.90
CA PRO A 606 -4.77 -13.91 3.59
C PRO A 606 -6.23 -14.01 4.04
N ILE A 607 -7.14 -14.35 3.12
CA ILE A 607 -8.59 -14.32 3.40
C ILE A 607 -8.98 -15.42 4.40
N ARG A 608 -8.20 -16.52 4.44
CA ARG A 608 -8.32 -17.60 5.43
C ARG A 608 -8.11 -17.15 6.88
N ASP A 609 -7.47 -16.01 7.14
CA ASP A 609 -7.25 -15.51 8.49
C ASP A 609 -8.57 -15.18 9.19
N PHE A 610 -9.62 -14.89 8.42
CA PHE A 610 -10.97 -14.60 8.91
C PHE A 610 -11.90 -15.81 8.87
N SER A 611 -11.38 -17.03 8.64
CA SER A 611 -12.17 -18.26 8.53
C SER A 611 -12.92 -18.68 9.80
N ASP A 612 -12.55 -18.11 10.95
CA ASP A 612 -13.15 -18.28 12.27
C ASP A 612 -14.22 -17.21 12.62
N ALA A 613 -14.41 -16.21 11.76
CA ALA A 613 -15.30 -15.08 12.01
C ALA A 613 -16.78 -15.51 12.19
N GLN A 614 -17.43 -15.01 13.23
CA GLN A 614 -18.86 -15.28 13.51
C GLN A 614 -19.77 -14.75 12.39
N GLU A 615 -19.31 -13.69 11.73
CA GLU A 615 -19.90 -13.06 10.57
C GLU A 615 -20.13 -14.06 9.42
N LEU A 616 -19.24 -15.06 9.25
CA LEU A 616 -19.38 -16.14 8.26
C LEU A 616 -20.55 -17.10 8.52
N GLN A 617 -21.28 -16.94 9.63
CA GLN A 617 -22.48 -17.72 9.96
C GLN A 617 -23.79 -16.92 9.78
N SER A 618 -23.70 -15.65 9.37
CA SER A 618 -24.84 -14.74 9.21
C SER A 618 -25.16 -14.50 7.74
N VAL A 619 -26.45 -14.48 7.38
CA VAL A 619 -26.90 -14.18 6.00
C VAL A 619 -27.09 -12.68 5.82
N GLY A 620 -26.61 -12.13 4.71
CA GLY A 620 -26.66 -10.71 4.41
C GLY A 620 -25.48 -10.24 3.54
N VAL A 621 -25.20 -8.95 3.62
CA VAL A 621 -23.97 -8.32 3.10
C VAL A 621 -23.22 -7.73 4.29
N ILE A 622 -21.97 -8.14 4.49
CA ILE A 622 -21.16 -7.81 5.66
C ILE A 622 -19.86 -7.15 5.20
N GLN A 623 -19.50 -6.02 5.82
CA GLN A 623 -18.36 -5.21 5.39
C GLN A 623 -17.08 -5.62 6.12
N LEU A 624 -16.07 -6.06 5.37
CA LEU A 624 -14.70 -6.23 5.85
C LEU A 624 -13.96 -4.90 5.68
N ASN A 625 -13.47 -4.37 6.79
CA ASN A 625 -12.89 -3.03 6.87
C ASN A 625 -11.38 -3.07 7.14
N LEU A 626 -10.71 -2.04 6.62
CA LEU A 626 -9.30 -1.72 6.77
C LEU A 626 -9.20 -0.47 7.66
N TRP A 627 -8.41 -0.57 8.74
CA TRP A 627 -8.05 0.56 9.59
C TRP A 627 -6.56 0.88 9.44
N CYS A 628 -6.29 2.10 8.99
CA CYS A 628 -4.95 2.65 8.74
C CYS A 628 -4.63 3.69 9.81
N TYR A 629 -3.61 3.44 10.63
CA TYR A 629 -3.15 4.35 11.67
C TYR A 629 -1.93 5.13 11.18
N ARG A 630 -1.97 6.46 11.29
CA ARG A 630 -0.90 7.37 10.86
C ARG A 630 -0.89 8.62 11.73
N GLN A 631 0.23 8.92 12.39
CA GLN A 631 0.43 10.17 13.15
C GLN A 631 -0.69 10.43 14.19
N GLY A 632 -1.20 9.37 14.82
CA GLY A 632 -2.31 9.42 15.78
C GLY A 632 -3.72 9.50 15.17
N ILE A 633 -3.84 9.70 13.85
CA ILE A 633 -5.11 9.65 13.12
C ILE A 633 -5.41 8.20 12.72
N THR A 634 -6.66 7.77 12.88
CA THR A 634 -7.16 6.49 12.34
C THR A 634 -8.05 6.77 11.15
N TYR A 635 -7.78 6.11 10.03
CA TYR A 635 -8.63 6.15 8.84
C TYR A 635 -9.25 4.78 8.57
N THR A 636 -10.47 4.75 8.03
CA THR A 636 -11.24 3.52 7.82
C THR A 636 -11.72 3.40 6.37
N ARG A 637 -11.62 2.20 5.77
CA ARG A 637 -12.18 1.87 4.45
C ARG A 637 -12.81 0.48 4.43
N THR A 638 -13.98 0.34 3.83
CA THR A 638 -14.50 -0.97 3.42
C THR A 638 -13.70 -1.47 2.21
N ILE A 639 -13.01 -2.60 2.35
CA ILE A 639 -12.21 -3.19 1.26
C ILE A 639 -12.91 -4.39 0.60
N CYS A 640 -13.86 -5.01 1.30
CA CYS A 640 -14.61 -6.16 0.80
C CYS A 640 -16.04 -6.18 1.36
N GLU A 641 -16.99 -6.58 0.52
CA GLU A 641 -18.36 -6.90 0.90
C GLU A 641 -18.59 -8.41 0.78
N LEU A 642 -18.59 -9.08 1.92
CA LEU A 642 -18.90 -10.49 2.08
C LEU A 642 -20.42 -10.68 1.89
N THR A 643 -20.81 -11.33 0.81
CA THR A 643 -22.21 -11.66 0.50
C THR A 643 -22.48 -13.11 0.86
N ILE A 644 -23.31 -13.36 1.88
CA ILE A 644 -23.72 -14.70 2.29
C ILE A 644 -25.22 -14.85 2.05
N ARG A 645 -25.61 -15.98 1.46
CA ARG A 645 -27.01 -16.35 1.18
C ARG A 645 -27.34 -17.71 1.76
N PHE A 646 -28.63 -17.99 1.89
CA PHE A 646 -29.07 -19.38 1.95
C PHE A 646 -28.89 -20.00 0.55
N LYS A 647 -28.49 -21.27 0.48
CA LYS A 647 -28.59 -22.10 -0.73
C LYS A 647 -29.42 -23.34 -0.44
N CYS A 648 -30.42 -23.61 -1.27
CA CYS A 648 -31.19 -24.85 -1.21
C CYS A 648 -30.26 -26.07 -1.40
N ARG A 649 -30.42 -27.13 -0.60
CA ARG A 649 -29.62 -28.37 -0.79
C ARG A 649 -30.03 -29.21 -2.01
N PHE A 650 -31.15 -28.87 -2.67
CA PHE A 650 -31.76 -29.67 -3.74
C PHE A 650 -31.70 -29.01 -5.13
N CYS A 651 -31.39 -27.71 -5.21
CA CYS A 651 -31.15 -26.97 -6.46
C CYS A 651 -30.39 -25.65 -6.20
N ASP A 652 -30.10 -24.87 -7.24
CA ASP A 652 -29.30 -23.63 -7.14
C ASP A 652 -30.07 -22.38 -6.65
N PHE A 653 -31.26 -22.54 -6.07
CA PHE A 653 -32.01 -21.41 -5.50
C PHE A 653 -31.28 -20.81 -4.28
N THR A 654 -31.01 -19.50 -4.34
CA THR A 654 -30.12 -18.78 -3.41
C THR A 654 -30.69 -17.46 -2.87
N PRO A 655 -31.65 -17.49 -1.93
CA PRO A 655 -32.29 -16.30 -1.37
C PRO A 655 -31.53 -15.69 -0.19
N PHE A 656 -31.82 -14.41 0.10
CA PHE A 656 -31.36 -13.72 1.32
C PHE A 656 -32.30 -13.95 2.53
N LYS A 657 -33.59 -14.24 2.31
CA LYS A 657 -34.55 -14.54 3.38
C LYS A 657 -34.70 -16.05 3.57
N LYS A 658 -34.97 -16.46 4.81
CA LYS A 658 -35.16 -17.87 5.18
C LYS A 658 -36.57 -18.35 4.83
N GLU A 659 -37.49 -17.42 4.75
CA GLU A 659 -38.90 -17.56 4.41
C GLU A 659 -39.03 -17.89 2.91
N ASP A 660 -38.35 -17.12 2.05
CA ASP A 660 -38.27 -17.36 0.60
C ASP A 660 -37.70 -18.76 0.30
N LEU A 661 -36.66 -19.18 1.03
CA LEU A 661 -36.09 -20.52 0.95
C LEU A 661 -37.13 -21.59 1.29
N PHE A 662 -37.83 -21.46 2.42
CA PHE A 662 -38.81 -22.46 2.84
C PHE A 662 -40.03 -22.49 1.92
N TYR A 663 -40.51 -21.35 1.43
CA TYR A 663 -41.57 -21.29 0.43
C TYR A 663 -41.16 -21.97 -0.89
N HIS A 664 -39.91 -21.79 -1.33
CA HIS A 664 -39.35 -22.53 -2.47
C HIS A 664 -39.26 -24.05 -2.20
N VAL A 665 -38.71 -24.47 -1.06
CA VAL A 665 -38.61 -25.90 -0.71
C VAL A 665 -40.00 -26.53 -0.59
N GLU A 666 -40.97 -25.81 -0.04
CA GLU A 666 -42.36 -26.25 0.10
C GLU A 666 -43.07 -26.39 -1.26
N SER A 667 -42.90 -25.42 -2.16
CA SER A 667 -43.58 -25.41 -3.47
C SER A 667 -42.92 -26.31 -4.51
N ILE A 668 -41.60 -26.54 -4.44
CA ILE A 668 -40.83 -27.29 -5.46
C ILE A 668 -40.42 -28.69 -4.98
N HIS A 669 -40.04 -28.87 -3.71
CA HIS A 669 -39.40 -30.10 -3.23
C HIS A 669 -40.26 -30.92 -2.26
N ILE A 670 -41.12 -30.31 -1.43
CA ILE A 670 -42.04 -31.06 -0.55
C ILE A 670 -43.13 -31.78 -1.35
N GLY A 671 -43.43 -31.35 -2.58
CA GLY A 671 -44.26 -32.13 -3.52
C GLY A 671 -43.68 -33.51 -3.85
N GLU A 672 -42.37 -33.69 -3.69
CA GLU A 672 -41.63 -34.93 -3.95
C GLU A 672 -41.38 -35.72 -2.64
N LEU A 673 -42.41 -35.92 -1.81
CA LEU A 673 -42.29 -36.56 -0.48
C LEU A 673 -41.51 -37.88 -0.49
N ASP A 674 -41.60 -38.66 -1.58
CA ASP A 674 -40.87 -39.93 -1.76
C ASP A 674 -39.34 -39.77 -1.72
N LYS A 675 -38.79 -38.56 -1.87
CA LYS A 675 -37.36 -38.28 -1.64
C LYS A 675 -37.01 -38.34 -0.15
N PHE A 676 -37.87 -37.77 0.70
CA PHE A 676 -37.66 -37.61 2.16
C PHE A 676 -38.21 -38.74 3.01
N PHE A 677 -39.16 -39.51 2.47
CA PHE A 677 -39.85 -40.58 3.16
C PHE A 677 -39.81 -41.88 2.37
N ARG A 678 -40.19 -42.97 3.04
CA ARG A 678 -40.64 -44.22 2.39
C ARG A 678 -41.89 -44.72 3.12
N PRO A 679 -42.78 -45.48 2.49
CA PRO A 679 -43.77 -46.26 3.24
C PRO A 679 -43.05 -47.21 4.21
N LEU A 680 -43.72 -47.57 5.31
CA LEU A 680 -43.34 -48.76 6.08
C LEU A 680 -43.45 -50.00 5.18
N ASN A 681 -42.64 -51.03 5.45
CA ASN A 681 -42.91 -52.37 4.94
C ASN A 681 -43.97 -53.08 5.81
N TYR A 682 -44.54 -54.19 5.33
CA TYR A 682 -45.64 -54.87 6.04
C TYR A 682 -45.26 -55.33 7.47
N GLN A 683 -44.02 -55.74 7.71
CA GLN A 683 -43.57 -56.13 9.05
C GLN A 683 -43.39 -54.92 9.99
N GLU A 684 -42.87 -53.80 9.49
CA GLU A 684 -42.83 -52.55 10.26
C GLU A 684 -44.25 -52.06 10.60
N LEU A 685 -45.17 -52.12 9.64
CA LEU A 685 -46.57 -51.72 9.84
C LEU A 685 -47.30 -52.65 10.84
N ARG A 686 -46.96 -53.94 10.86
CA ARG A 686 -47.42 -54.91 11.86
C ARG A 686 -46.81 -54.70 13.25
N ASN A 687 -45.62 -54.10 13.35
CA ASN A 687 -45.08 -53.68 14.65
C ASN A 687 -45.87 -52.49 15.24
N HIS A 688 -46.35 -51.58 14.39
CA HIS A 688 -47.26 -50.49 14.79
C HIS A 688 -48.69 -50.98 15.08
N ILE A 689 -49.14 -52.02 14.38
CA ILE A 689 -50.51 -52.55 14.48
C ILE A 689 -50.43 -54.08 14.69
N PRO A 690 -50.23 -54.56 15.93
CA PRO A 690 -50.02 -55.98 16.22
C PRO A 690 -51.19 -56.90 15.84
N SER A 691 -52.38 -56.34 15.62
CA SER A 691 -53.57 -57.05 15.12
C SER A 691 -53.58 -57.27 13.60
N LEU A 692 -52.51 -56.92 12.88
CA LEU A 692 -52.38 -57.27 11.45
C LEU A 692 -51.94 -58.74 11.28
N PRO A 693 -52.50 -59.47 10.29
CA PRO A 693 -52.20 -60.88 10.07
C PRO A 693 -50.72 -61.19 9.90
N HIS A 694 -50.26 -62.36 10.36
CA HIS A 694 -48.84 -62.67 10.32
C HIS A 694 -48.30 -62.77 8.89
N LYS A 695 -49.07 -63.38 7.99
CA LYS A 695 -48.83 -63.38 6.55
C LYS A 695 -50.15 -63.20 5.81
N ILE A 696 -50.06 -62.69 4.60
CA ILE A 696 -51.17 -62.67 3.64
C ILE A 696 -50.69 -63.43 2.41
N PHE A 697 -51.47 -64.39 1.93
CA PHE A 697 -51.16 -65.19 0.75
C PHE A 697 -52.19 -64.94 -0.35
N LYS A 698 -51.72 -64.86 -1.59
CA LYS A 698 -52.55 -64.72 -2.80
C LYS A 698 -52.44 -65.97 -3.66
N CYS A 699 -53.58 -66.51 -4.07
CA CYS A 699 -53.65 -67.61 -5.04
C CYS A 699 -53.04 -67.18 -6.38
N SER A 700 -52.17 -67.99 -7.00
CA SER A 700 -51.60 -67.63 -8.31
C SER A 700 -52.57 -67.85 -9.47
N TYR A 701 -53.71 -68.50 -9.22
CA TYR A 701 -54.72 -68.82 -10.25
C TYR A 701 -55.93 -67.86 -10.25
N CYS A 702 -56.24 -67.19 -9.13
CA CYS A 702 -57.37 -66.27 -9.03
C CYS A 702 -57.12 -65.15 -8.01
N ASN A 703 -58.00 -64.15 -7.96
CA ASN A 703 -57.90 -63.02 -7.02
C ASN A 703 -58.35 -63.36 -5.58
N PHE A 704 -58.16 -64.60 -5.12
CA PHE A 704 -58.42 -65.00 -3.74
C PHE A 704 -57.19 -64.74 -2.86
N TYR A 705 -57.45 -64.17 -1.68
CA TYR A 705 -56.45 -63.84 -0.67
C TYR A 705 -56.81 -64.54 0.64
N VAL A 706 -55.80 -64.92 1.40
CA VAL A 706 -55.91 -65.60 2.69
C VAL A 706 -55.07 -64.86 3.72
N GLU A 707 -55.71 -64.44 4.80
CA GLU A 707 -55.05 -63.97 6.02
C GLU A 707 -54.60 -65.18 6.84
N SER A 708 -53.36 -65.17 7.32
CA SER A 708 -52.70 -66.30 7.98
C SER A 708 -52.23 -65.88 9.38
N ASP A 709 -53.06 -66.17 10.37
CA ASP A 709 -52.80 -65.86 11.79
C ASP A 709 -52.15 -67.00 12.57
N ASP A 710 -52.26 -68.25 12.11
CA ASP A 710 -51.53 -69.38 12.69
C ASP A 710 -50.07 -69.37 12.20
N PRO A 711 -49.07 -69.11 13.07
CA PRO A 711 -47.66 -69.18 12.69
C PRO A 711 -47.16 -70.62 12.49
N ARG A 712 -47.90 -71.64 12.94
CA ARG A 712 -47.51 -73.06 12.86
C ARG A 712 -47.90 -73.70 11.52
N ASN A 713 -49.07 -73.36 10.97
CA ASN A 713 -49.53 -73.88 9.68
C ASN A 713 -50.06 -72.77 8.73
N PRO A 714 -49.22 -71.77 8.39
CA PRO A 714 -49.65 -70.53 7.73
C PRO A 714 -50.21 -70.72 6.30
N THR A 715 -49.90 -71.84 5.64
CA THR A 715 -50.32 -72.10 4.25
C THR A 715 -51.55 -73.01 4.13
N SER A 716 -52.00 -73.63 5.23
CA SER A 716 -53.11 -74.60 5.24
C SER A 716 -54.37 -74.13 4.49
N VAL A 717 -54.82 -72.91 4.76
CA VAL A 717 -56.07 -72.35 4.18
C VAL A 717 -55.91 -72.02 2.69
N ILE A 718 -54.76 -71.48 2.25
CA ILE A 718 -54.53 -71.18 0.83
C ILE A 718 -54.27 -72.46 0.01
N THR A 719 -53.59 -73.46 0.60
CA THR A 719 -53.43 -74.80 0.01
C THR A 719 -54.79 -75.47 -0.20
N LYS A 720 -55.64 -75.54 0.84
CA LYS A 720 -57.01 -76.09 0.75
C LYS A 720 -57.83 -75.39 -0.34
N HIS A 721 -57.73 -74.06 -0.42
CA HIS A 721 -58.39 -73.30 -1.48
C HIS A 721 -57.92 -73.75 -2.89
N ILE A 722 -56.61 -73.85 -3.13
CA ILE A 722 -56.11 -74.27 -4.46
C ILE A 722 -56.55 -75.70 -4.81
N GLU A 723 -56.49 -76.62 -3.86
CA GLU A 723 -56.90 -78.02 -4.03
C GLU A 723 -58.38 -78.20 -4.36
N ARG A 724 -59.27 -77.45 -3.69
CA ARG A 724 -60.71 -77.75 -3.62
C ARG A 724 -61.60 -76.66 -4.17
N ASP A 725 -61.30 -75.41 -3.83
CA ASP A 725 -62.25 -74.28 -3.90
C ASP A 725 -61.91 -73.30 -5.04
N CYS A 726 -60.70 -73.38 -5.61
CA CYS A 726 -60.23 -72.49 -6.66
C CYS A 726 -60.86 -72.84 -8.03
N PRO A 727 -61.60 -71.93 -8.68
CA PRO A 727 -62.31 -72.23 -9.93
C PRO A 727 -61.40 -72.28 -11.18
N THR A 728 -60.18 -71.73 -11.08
CA THR A 728 -59.23 -71.59 -12.20
C THR A 728 -57.95 -72.42 -12.03
N ALA A 729 -57.82 -73.18 -10.94
CA ALA A 729 -56.71 -74.11 -10.76
C ALA A 729 -56.90 -75.35 -11.66
N PRO A 730 -55.84 -75.83 -12.36
CA PRO A 730 -55.97 -76.92 -13.33
C PRO A 730 -56.16 -78.28 -12.64
N ARG A 731 -57.38 -78.84 -12.73
CA ARG A 731 -57.74 -80.12 -12.11
C ARG A 731 -57.44 -81.32 -13.02
N GLY A 732 -56.15 -81.52 -13.31
CA GLY A 732 -55.66 -82.71 -14.02
C GLY A 732 -55.57 -83.94 -13.10
N GLY A 733 -55.23 -85.10 -13.66
CA GLY A 733 -55.19 -86.39 -12.95
C GLY A 733 -54.18 -86.52 -11.80
N MET A 734 -53.31 -85.53 -11.57
CA MET A 734 -52.39 -85.45 -10.42
C MET A 734 -52.76 -84.32 -9.43
N GLY A 735 -53.94 -83.71 -9.59
CA GLY A 735 -54.37 -82.54 -8.82
C GLY A 735 -53.77 -81.21 -9.31
N PRO A 736 -54.22 -80.07 -8.76
CA PRO A 736 -53.67 -78.76 -9.07
C PRO A 736 -52.35 -78.51 -8.34
N GLU A 737 -51.38 -77.92 -9.04
CA GLU A 737 -50.09 -77.52 -8.45
C GLU A 737 -50.28 -76.38 -7.42
N LEU A 738 -49.60 -76.45 -6.27
CA LEU A 738 -49.77 -75.48 -5.19
C LEU A 738 -49.03 -74.15 -5.43
N ARG A 739 -49.51 -73.36 -6.39
CA ARG A 739 -48.98 -72.01 -6.69
C ARG A 739 -49.74 -70.92 -5.94
N PHE A 740 -49.06 -70.28 -5.00
CA PHE A 740 -49.45 -69.03 -4.34
C PHE A 740 -48.20 -68.20 -4.04
N ARG A 741 -48.37 -66.90 -3.73
CA ARG A 741 -47.29 -66.07 -3.18
C ARG A 741 -47.69 -65.37 -1.89
N ALA A 742 -46.72 -65.09 -1.04
CA ALA A 742 -46.91 -64.11 0.03
C ALA A 742 -47.10 -62.72 -0.59
N VAL A 743 -47.95 -61.90 0.02
CA VAL A 743 -48.13 -60.49 -0.33
C VAL A 743 -47.44 -59.65 0.74
N SER A 744 -46.44 -58.88 0.32
CA SER A 744 -45.74 -57.87 1.13
C SER A 744 -45.99 -56.44 0.63
N ASP A 745 -46.61 -56.31 -0.55
CA ASP A 745 -47.02 -55.04 -1.15
C ASP A 745 -48.23 -54.48 -0.39
N ILE A 746 -48.04 -53.33 0.25
CA ILE A 746 -49.04 -52.66 1.09
C ILE A 746 -50.18 -52.04 0.29
N ASP A 747 -49.96 -51.67 -0.98
CA ASP A 747 -51.02 -51.15 -1.84
C ASP A 747 -51.87 -52.30 -2.41
N GLU A 748 -51.27 -53.46 -2.70
CA GLU A 748 -52.01 -54.70 -2.98
C GLU A 748 -52.84 -55.15 -1.76
N ILE A 749 -52.27 -55.13 -0.55
CA ILE A 749 -53.00 -55.47 0.69
C ILE A 749 -54.12 -54.47 0.96
N ARG A 750 -53.86 -53.16 0.88
CA ARG A 750 -54.89 -52.13 1.13
C ARG A 750 -56.02 -52.18 0.10
N LYS A 751 -55.71 -52.46 -1.17
CA LYS A 751 -56.72 -52.52 -2.23
C LYS A 751 -57.61 -53.76 -2.14
N ASN A 752 -57.05 -54.92 -1.79
CA ASN A 752 -57.73 -56.21 -1.95
C ASN A 752 -58.11 -56.90 -0.63
N VAL A 753 -57.50 -56.53 0.49
CA VAL A 753 -57.67 -57.22 1.79
C VAL A 753 -58.11 -56.21 2.86
N ILE A 754 -57.20 -55.36 3.36
CA ILE A 754 -57.43 -54.48 4.50
C ILE A 754 -57.65 -53.03 4.03
N ARG A 755 -58.88 -52.69 3.62
CA ARG A 755 -59.21 -51.39 3.01
C ARG A 755 -58.81 -50.16 3.84
N ASN A 756 -58.89 -50.27 5.16
CA ASN A 756 -58.61 -49.17 6.09
C ASN A 756 -57.15 -49.18 6.63
N LEU A 757 -56.25 -49.94 6.00
CA LEU A 757 -54.84 -50.02 6.40
C LEU A 757 -54.17 -48.63 6.28
N PRO A 758 -53.63 -48.03 7.35
CA PRO A 758 -53.17 -46.65 7.30
C PRO A 758 -51.93 -46.45 6.41
N ARG A 759 -51.66 -45.18 6.09
CA ARG A 759 -50.48 -44.74 5.33
C ARG A 759 -49.44 -44.17 6.28
N ILE A 760 -48.73 -45.07 6.95
CA ILE A 760 -47.59 -44.73 7.81
C ILE A 760 -46.31 -44.77 6.96
N HIS A 761 -45.52 -43.71 7.05
CA HIS A 761 -44.27 -43.50 6.33
C HIS A 761 -43.14 -43.24 7.32
N LYS A 762 -41.96 -43.78 7.03
CA LYS A 762 -40.74 -43.54 7.80
C LYS A 762 -39.94 -42.38 7.22
N CYS A 763 -39.56 -41.42 8.06
CA CYS A 763 -38.66 -40.34 7.67
C CYS A 763 -37.24 -40.88 7.44
N LYS A 764 -36.67 -40.61 6.25
CA LYS A 764 -35.29 -41.01 5.90
C LYS A 764 -34.21 -40.19 6.62
N LEU A 765 -34.59 -39.14 7.37
CA LEU A 765 -33.67 -38.22 8.07
C LEU A 765 -33.60 -38.44 9.59
N CYS A 766 -34.55 -39.17 10.19
CA CYS A 766 -34.57 -39.45 11.63
C CYS A 766 -35.23 -40.76 12.05
N ASP A 767 -35.60 -41.63 11.09
CA ASP A 767 -36.31 -42.90 11.33
C ASP A 767 -37.63 -42.77 12.13
N LEU A 768 -38.23 -41.58 12.20
CA LEU A 768 -39.55 -41.40 12.82
C LEU A 768 -40.66 -41.84 11.86
N ASP A 769 -41.60 -42.64 12.38
CA ASP A 769 -42.76 -43.13 11.66
C ASP A 769 -43.96 -42.18 11.85
N LEU A 770 -44.57 -41.75 10.74
CA LEU A 770 -45.49 -40.62 10.65
C LEU A 770 -46.68 -40.94 9.72
N ARG A 771 -47.85 -40.32 9.94
CA ARG A 771 -48.97 -40.44 8.99
C ARG A 771 -48.79 -39.50 7.82
N GLN A 772 -49.56 -39.73 6.75
CA GLN A 772 -49.48 -38.90 5.54
C GLN A 772 -49.79 -37.42 5.82
N GLU A 773 -50.70 -37.11 6.77
CA GLU A 773 -50.95 -35.74 7.23
C GLU A 773 -49.74 -35.06 7.90
N ASP A 774 -48.96 -35.79 8.71
CA ASP A 774 -47.91 -35.22 9.57
C ASP A 774 -46.59 -34.91 8.83
N MET A 775 -46.34 -35.57 7.70
CA MET A 775 -45.05 -35.60 6.99
C MET A 775 -44.49 -34.19 6.71
N LYS A 776 -45.34 -33.26 6.26
CA LYS A 776 -44.95 -31.89 5.90
C LYS A 776 -44.58 -31.05 7.11
N GLU A 777 -45.38 -31.07 8.17
CA GLU A 777 -45.08 -30.33 9.40
C GLU A 777 -43.83 -30.91 10.08
N HIS A 778 -43.69 -32.23 10.11
CA HIS A 778 -42.50 -32.90 10.62
C HIS A 778 -41.23 -32.40 9.93
N LEU A 779 -41.20 -32.36 8.58
CA LEU A 779 -40.08 -31.83 7.81
C LEU A 779 -39.75 -30.38 8.20
N LEU A 780 -40.74 -29.49 8.19
CA LEU A 780 -40.54 -28.07 8.51
C LEU A 780 -40.20 -27.81 9.99
N ARG A 781 -40.63 -28.66 10.92
CA ARG A 781 -40.39 -28.49 12.36
C ARG A 781 -39.11 -29.15 12.86
N LYS A 782 -38.74 -30.33 12.32
CA LYS A 782 -37.57 -31.11 12.74
C LYS A 782 -36.36 -30.97 11.80
N HIS A 783 -36.57 -30.82 10.50
CA HIS A 783 -35.51 -30.89 9.48
C HIS A 783 -35.26 -29.58 8.72
N LYS A 784 -35.81 -28.44 9.17
CA LYS A 784 -35.62 -27.11 8.55
C LYS A 784 -34.17 -26.68 8.29
N ASN A 785 -33.21 -27.15 9.08
CA ASN A 785 -31.79 -26.85 8.87
C ASN A 785 -31.12 -27.77 7.84
N GLU A 786 -31.77 -28.88 7.46
CA GLU A 786 -31.30 -29.81 6.42
C GLU A 786 -31.65 -29.35 5.00
N PHE A 787 -32.53 -28.36 4.85
CA PHE A 787 -32.93 -27.86 3.52
C PHE A 787 -31.98 -26.81 2.94
N TYR A 788 -31.01 -26.32 3.72
CA TYR A 788 -30.03 -25.34 3.22
C TYR A 788 -28.59 -25.59 3.68
N VAL A 789 -27.69 -24.90 3.00
CA VAL A 789 -26.35 -24.51 3.47
C VAL A 789 -26.21 -22.99 3.36
N LEU A 790 -25.19 -22.41 3.99
CA LEU A 790 -24.79 -21.03 3.74
C LEU A 790 -23.75 -20.98 2.61
N TYR A 791 -23.99 -20.12 1.63
CA TYR A 791 -23.23 -19.93 0.39
C TYR A 791 -22.69 -18.50 0.32
#